data_AF-A0A835TPL1-F1
#
_entry.id   AF-A0A835TPL1-F1
#
_cell.length_a   1.000
_cell.length_b   1.000
_cell.length_c   1.000
_cell.angle_alpha   90.00
_cell.angle_beta   90.00
_cell.angle_gamma   90.00
#
_symmetry.space_group_name_H-M   'P 1'
#
loop_
_entity.id
_entity.type
_entity.pdbx_description
1 polymer ?
#
loop_
_entity_poly.entity_id
_entity_poly.type
_entity_poly.pdbx_seq_one_letter_code
_entity_poly.pdbx_strand_id
1 'polypeptide(L)'
;MLNQKTKEQIESLLQDGKHQELRERLCCRLTFGTAGLRSAMGAGFCYINDLTVIQSTQGIYKYLERNFSDFKQRGFVVGYDTRGQVTSNCSSKKLAKLTAAVLLAKDVLVYFFSTYVPTPFVPYAVQQLGAVAGVYWENGAQITSPHDKEIIKCIEECVEPWNGSWNENLVDTSPLRQDPLKKICDSYMEDLTKICYHRELNVQTSLKFVHTSFHGVGHDYVQLAFKAFGFQPPIPVPEQKDPDPDFSTVKCPNPEEGESVLELSLRLAEKEEARVVVATDPDADRLAVAEQQESGCWKVFTGNELAALFGWWMFSCWKDKCSPDADVKNVYMLATTVSSKILRAIALKEGFHFEETLPGFKWIGSRVKNLLDNGKEVLFAFEESIGFMCGTSVLDKDGVSAAVVIAEMATYLQGQNLTLAQKLVDIYETYGYHISKTSYFLCYDPATIKRIFERLRNFDGPQCYPKCCGVYNILHVRDITTGYDSSQLNHKAVLPVSRSSQMITFTFQNGCVATLRTSGTEPKIKYYAEMCALPGHSDRGVLEEELQKLIEALIENFLEPAKNGLTWRSASDHSKLTTKAASSLQLSETFSTGLNLYCLCIKEKNTKEAGGDERLAKLLHCDFENSFWSCPVRHCFGTGELVLDSSLLSLTASKEKQQQLLGFVCVGDDGRRPQGALEFKLLFCHYCCLSKSILPLMMPLQLDAIGWHRVGLCVASPWLQSPEVWGFPAASSFALYPWRSISVSMNGWQGIADWCFAFSSPRMVQICITTALNLKELLLFLPLAANETLRR
;
A
#
# COMPACT_ATOMS: atom_id res chain seq x y z
N MET A 1 -12.11 -18.35 27.93
CA MET A 1 -11.12 -18.68 26.89
C MET A 1 -10.73 -20.14 27.04
N LEU A 2 -10.66 -20.92 25.96
CA LEU A 2 -10.15 -22.31 26.00
C LEU A 2 -8.64 -22.39 25.69
N ASN A 3 -8.09 -21.43 24.94
CA ASN A 3 -6.64 -21.33 24.74
C ASN A 3 -5.96 -20.82 26.03
N GLN A 4 -5.24 -21.74 26.68
CA GLN A 4 -4.54 -21.50 27.94
C GLN A 4 -3.40 -20.45 27.81
N LYS A 5 -2.72 -20.35 26.65
CA LYS A 5 -1.69 -19.33 26.42
C LYS A 5 -2.26 -17.92 26.35
N THR A 6 -3.39 -17.73 25.67
CA THR A 6 -4.06 -16.42 25.66
C THR A 6 -4.64 -16.06 27.03
N LYS A 7 -5.04 -17.05 27.83
CA LYS A 7 -5.47 -16.84 29.22
C LYS A 7 -4.29 -16.37 30.09
N GLU A 8 -3.16 -17.07 30.04
CA GLU A 8 -1.91 -16.71 30.73
C GLU A 8 -1.45 -15.28 30.40
N GLN A 9 -1.57 -14.83 29.15
CA GLN A 9 -1.26 -13.45 28.75
C GLN A 9 -2.12 -12.41 29.50
N ILE A 10 -3.43 -12.63 29.63
CA ILE A 10 -4.32 -11.70 30.35
C ILE A 10 -4.07 -11.76 31.86
N GLU A 11 -3.83 -12.95 32.41
CA GLU A 11 -3.53 -13.13 33.84
C GLU A 11 -2.22 -12.45 34.24
N SER A 12 -1.16 -12.56 33.42
CA SER A 12 0.11 -11.82 33.61
C SER A 12 -0.10 -10.32 33.51
N LEU A 13 -0.76 -9.80 32.46
CA LEU A 13 -1.03 -8.36 32.33
C LEU A 13 -1.84 -7.79 33.51
N LEU A 14 -2.72 -8.60 34.11
CA LEU A 14 -3.48 -8.24 35.30
C LEU A 14 -2.61 -8.22 36.57
N GLN A 15 -1.75 -9.23 36.75
CA GLN A 15 -0.79 -9.30 37.86
C GLN A 15 0.23 -8.15 37.81
N ASP A 16 0.70 -7.81 36.61
CA ASP A 16 1.68 -6.75 36.34
C ASP A 16 1.08 -5.33 36.32
N GLY A 17 -0.21 -5.18 36.67
CA GLY A 17 -0.89 -3.88 36.74
C GLY A 17 -1.03 -3.14 35.40
N LYS A 18 -0.95 -3.85 34.27
CA LYS A 18 -0.94 -3.27 32.91
C LYS A 18 -2.35 -2.88 32.43
N HIS A 19 -3.06 -2.08 33.22
CA HIS A 19 -4.46 -1.70 33.00
C HIS A 19 -4.73 -1.03 31.64
N GLN A 20 -3.74 -0.34 31.07
CA GLN A 20 -3.90 0.30 29.76
C GLN A 20 -3.89 -0.72 28.62
N GLU A 21 -2.90 -1.60 28.57
CA GLU A 21 -2.81 -2.73 27.63
C GLU A 21 -4.05 -3.63 27.73
N LEU A 22 -4.54 -3.88 28.96
CA LEU A 22 -5.78 -4.65 29.17
C LEU A 22 -7.01 -3.97 28.55
N ARG A 23 -7.15 -2.64 28.67
CA ARG A 23 -8.23 -1.90 28.01
C ARG A 23 -8.10 -1.95 26.49
N GLU A 24 -6.90 -1.78 25.97
CA GLU A 24 -6.61 -1.85 24.52
C GLU A 24 -6.82 -3.25 23.93
N ARG A 25 -6.77 -4.31 24.76
CA ARG A 25 -7.09 -5.70 24.36
C ARG A 25 -8.56 -6.07 24.52
N LEU A 26 -9.24 -5.56 25.54
CA LEU A 26 -10.53 -6.09 26.01
C LEU A 26 -11.73 -5.12 25.86
N CYS A 27 -11.50 -3.82 25.64
CA CYS A 27 -12.58 -2.81 25.56
C CYS A 27 -12.95 -2.40 24.12
N CYS A 28 -12.34 -3.01 23.10
CA CYS A 28 -12.69 -2.85 21.69
C CYS A 28 -12.99 -4.20 21.02
N ARG A 29 -13.39 -4.18 19.75
CA ARG A 29 -13.48 -5.34 18.87
C ARG A 29 -12.76 -5.05 17.55
N LEU A 30 -12.36 -6.10 16.84
CA LEU A 30 -11.83 -6.02 15.48
C LEU A 30 -12.84 -5.35 14.52
N THR A 31 -12.33 -4.52 13.61
CA THR A 31 -13.13 -3.85 12.56
C THR A 31 -12.54 -4.12 11.18
N PHE A 32 -13.37 -4.05 10.13
CA PHE A 32 -12.94 -4.28 8.76
C PHE A 32 -12.10 -3.10 8.22
N GLY A 33 -10.89 -3.39 7.78
CA GLY A 33 -10.01 -2.46 7.06
C GLY A 33 -10.22 -2.49 5.55
N THR A 34 -9.17 -2.11 4.81
CA THR A 34 -9.16 -2.24 3.33
C THR A 34 -9.10 -3.69 2.88
N ALA A 35 -8.38 -4.55 3.62
CA ALA A 35 -8.16 -5.98 3.32
C ALA A 35 -8.61 -6.88 4.49
N GLY A 36 -9.90 -6.79 4.86
CA GLY A 36 -10.51 -7.64 5.90
C GLY A 36 -10.23 -7.22 7.35
N LEU A 37 -10.43 -8.15 8.29
CA LEU A 37 -10.14 -7.99 9.71
C LEU A 37 -8.65 -8.23 9.98
N ARG A 38 -7.91 -7.19 10.40
CA ARG A 38 -6.46 -7.29 10.66
C ARG A 38 -6.10 -6.73 12.03
N SER A 39 -5.38 -7.53 12.82
CA SER A 39 -4.71 -7.12 14.06
C SER A 39 -3.56 -8.09 14.36
N ALA A 40 -2.78 -7.81 15.40
CA ALA A 40 -1.78 -8.75 15.91
C ALA A 40 -2.45 -10.04 16.41
N MET A 41 -1.73 -11.16 16.35
CA MET A 41 -2.11 -12.37 17.08
C MET A 41 -1.87 -12.16 18.58
N GLY A 42 -2.78 -12.65 19.42
CA GLY A 42 -2.68 -12.46 20.87
C GLY A 42 -4.02 -12.49 21.61
N ALA A 43 -3.94 -12.41 22.93
CA ALA A 43 -5.13 -12.39 23.79
C ALA A 43 -5.88 -11.06 23.75
N GLY A 44 -7.20 -11.11 23.54
CA GLY A 44 -8.09 -9.96 23.56
C GLY A 44 -9.21 -10.05 22.51
N PHE A 45 -10.18 -9.15 22.57
CA PHE A 45 -11.22 -9.02 21.55
C PHE A 45 -10.80 -8.11 20.38
N CYS A 46 -9.75 -7.32 20.57
CA CYS A 46 -9.12 -6.48 19.52
C CYS A 46 -7.93 -7.17 18.83
N TYR A 47 -7.69 -8.45 19.11
CA TYR A 47 -6.58 -9.26 18.60
C TYR A 47 -7.10 -10.50 17.86
N ILE A 48 -6.30 -11.05 16.94
CA ILE A 48 -6.59 -12.29 16.24
C ILE A 48 -6.25 -13.47 17.16
N ASN A 49 -7.24 -14.33 17.45
CA ASN A 49 -7.09 -15.56 18.21
C ASN A 49 -8.25 -16.53 17.93
N ASP A 50 -8.22 -17.69 18.57
CA ASP A 50 -9.21 -18.75 18.42
C ASP A 50 -10.66 -18.24 18.60
N LEU A 51 -10.90 -17.43 19.64
CA LEU A 51 -12.23 -16.95 19.98
C LEU A 51 -12.73 -15.89 18.98
N THR A 52 -11.87 -14.94 18.60
CA THR A 52 -12.26 -13.88 17.65
C THR A 52 -12.48 -14.44 16.24
N VAL A 53 -11.75 -15.49 15.83
CA VAL A 53 -11.98 -16.19 14.56
C VAL A 53 -13.26 -17.04 14.60
N ILE A 54 -13.56 -17.74 15.70
CA ILE A 54 -14.84 -18.43 15.87
C ILE A 54 -16.00 -17.43 15.79
N GLN A 55 -16.00 -16.36 16.58
CA GLN A 55 -17.04 -15.32 16.56
C GLN A 55 -17.20 -14.70 15.15
N SER A 56 -16.08 -14.40 14.48
CA SER A 56 -16.11 -13.89 13.10
C SER A 56 -16.77 -14.86 12.13
N THR A 57 -16.44 -16.14 12.21
CA THR A 57 -17.01 -17.19 11.34
C THR A 57 -18.49 -17.41 11.63
N GLN A 58 -18.92 -17.33 12.89
CA GLN A 58 -20.34 -17.42 13.27
C GLN A 58 -21.16 -16.26 12.69
N GLY A 59 -20.62 -15.04 12.74
CA GLY A 59 -21.24 -13.87 12.12
C GLY A 59 -21.31 -13.98 10.58
N ILE A 60 -20.23 -14.45 9.94
CA ILE A 60 -20.21 -14.74 8.49
C ILE A 60 -21.26 -15.80 8.15
N TYR A 61 -21.31 -16.93 8.89
CA TYR A 61 -22.33 -17.96 8.69
C TYR A 61 -23.75 -17.37 8.77
N LYS A 62 -24.06 -16.58 9.82
CA LYS A 62 -25.39 -15.99 9.97
C LYS A 62 -25.73 -15.00 8.89
N TYR A 63 -24.75 -14.26 8.38
CA TYR A 63 -24.98 -13.38 7.25
C TYR A 63 -25.25 -14.18 5.97
N LEU A 64 -24.45 -15.20 5.66
CA LEU A 64 -24.63 -16.02 4.46
C LEU A 64 -25.92 -16.84 4.48
N GLU A 65 -26.27 -17.45 5.62
CA GLU A 65 -27.55 -18.17 5.84
C GLU A 65 -28.79 -17.28 5.59
N ARG A 66 -28.68 -15.96 5.86
CA ARG A 66 -29.76 -15.00 5.62
C ARG A 66 -29.87 -14.56 4.14
N ASN A 67 -28.79 -14.66 3.36
CA ASN A 67 -28.73 -14.14 1.97
C ASN A 67 -28.78 -15.25 0.90
N PHE A 68 -28.39 -16.49 1.23
CA PHE A 68 -28.27 -17.60 0.29
C PHE A 68 -28.97 -18.85 0.82
N SER A 69 -30.10 -19.20 0.20
CA SER A 69 -30.88 -20.41 0.54
C SER A 69 -30.16 -21.71 0.21
N ASP A 70 -29.17 -21.68 -0.68
CA ASP A 70 -28.33 -22.78 -1.14
C ASP A 70 -26.91 -22.79 -0.53
N PHE A 71 -26.67 -21.98 0.51
CA PHE A 71 -25.36 -21.82 1.14
C PHE A 71 -24.73 -23.15 1.59
N LYS A 72 -25.53 -24.05 2.18
CA LYS A 72 -25.02 -25.34 2.67
C LYS A 72 -24.53 -26.24 1.53
N GLN A 73 -25.14 -26.13 0.35
CA GLN A 73 -24.88 -26.94 -0.84
C GLN A 73 -23.73 -26.37 -1.67
N ARG A 74 -23.72 -25.05 -1.92
CA ARG A 74 -22.63 -24.34 -2.62
C ARG A 74 -21.36 -24.28 -1.78
N GLY A 75 -21.50 -24.12 -0.47
CA GLY A 75 -20.40 -24.19 0.49
C GLY A 75 -19.52 -22.95 0.59
N PHE A 76 -18.41 -23.11 1.31
CA PHE A 76 -17.44 -22.06 1.65
C PHE A 76 -16.00 -22.54 1.43
N VAL A 77 -15.13 -21.67 0.89
CA VAL A 77 -13.70 -21.96 0.67
C VAL A 77 -12.86 -21.47 1.84
N VAL A 78 -11.96 -22.31 2.34
CA VAL A 78 -11.02 -21.97 3.42
C VAL A 78 -9.60 -22.25 2.96
N GLY A 79 -8.87 -21.19 2.61
CA GLY A 79 -7.41 -21.18 2.41
C GLY A 79 -6.71 -20.47 3.58
N TYR A 80 -5.40 -20.63 3.68
CA TYR A 80 -4.58 -20.04 4.73
C TYR A 80 -3.11 -19.96 4.29
N ASP A 81 -2.32 -19.13 4.99
CA ASP A 81 -0.89 -18.95 4.76
C ASP A 81 -0.03 -19.52 5.90
N THR A 82 1.26 -19.20 5.92
CA THR A 82 2.26 -19.84 6.79
C THR A 82 2.40 -19.18 8.17
N ARG A 83 1.89 -17.95 8.37
CA ARG A 83 2.18 -17.14 9.57
C ARG A 83 1.69 -17.78 10.87
N GLY A 84 2.43 -17.54 11.94
CA GLY A 84 2.07 -17.98 13.28
C GLY A 84 2.66 -17.10 14.38
N GLN A 85 2.33 -17.42 15.62
CA GLN A 85 2.88 -16.76 16.79
C GLN A 85 2.94 -17.72 17.97
N VAL A 86 4.16 -18.11 18.37
CA VAL A 86 4.40 -19.07 19.45
C VAL A 86 3.83 -18.59 20.79
N THR A 87 3.91 -17.28 21.08
CA THR A 87 3.51 -16.71 22.38
C THR A 87 2.01 -16.79 22.69
N SER A 88 1.15 -16.86 21.66
CA SER A 88 -0.30 -17.05 21.79
C SER A 88 -0.78 -18.45 21.38
N ASN A 89 0.12 -19.30 20.87
CA ASN A 89 -0.22 -20.58 20.24
C ASN A 89 -1.31 -20.44 19.17
N CYS A 90 -1.19 -19.37 18.35
CA CYS A 90 -2.03 -19.10 17.19
C CYS A 90 -1.22 -19.32 15.91
N SER A 91 -1.84 -19.89 14.89
CA SER A 91 -1.27 -20.02 13.54
C SER A 91 -2.38 -20.03 12.52
N SER A 92 -2.09 -19.58 11.29
CA SER A 92 -3.08 -19.53 10.21
C SER A 92 -3.73 -20.90 9.96
N LYS A 93 -2.96 -22.00 10.01
CA LYS A 93 -3.49 -23.38 9.90
C LYS A 93 -4.52 -23.71 10.99
N LYS A 94 -4.26 -23.33 12.25
CA LYS A 94 -5.18 -23.59 13.38
C LYS A 94 -6.44 -22.74 13.28
N LEU A 95 -6.29 -21.45 12.97
CA LEU A 95 -7.41 -20.53 12.80
C LEU A 95 -8.30 -20.97 11.62
N ALA A 96 -7.70 -21.45 10.52
CA ALA A 96 -8.43 -22.03 9.40
C ALA A 96 -9.18 -23.32 9.80
N LYS A 97 -8.58 -24.21 10.60
CA LYS A 97 -9.28 -25.38 11.14
C LYS A 97 -10.49 -25.00 11.99
N LEU A 98 -10.39 -23.95 12.81
CA LEU A 98 -11.52 -23.43 13.59
C LEU A 98 -12.62 -22.82 12.70
N THR A 99 -12.26 -22.04 11.68
CA THR A 99 -13.21 -21.54 10.67
C THR A 99 -13.97 -22.70 10.00
N ALA A 100 -13.26 -23.73 9.56
CA ALA A 100 -13.87 -24.92 8.98
C ALA A 100 -14.75 -25.68 9.98
N ALA A 101 -14.30 -25.87 11.22
CA ALA A 101 -15.07 -26.55 12.27
C ALA A 101 -16.41 -25.87 12.57
N VAL A 102 -16.44 -24.53 12.67
CA VAL A 102 -17.68 -23.75 12.87
C VAL A 102 -18.69 -23.98 11.74
N LEU A 103 -18.22 -24.03 10.49
CA LEU A 103 -19.06 -24.22 9.31
C LEU A 103 -19.54 -25.68 9.16
N LEU A 104 -18.65 -26.65 9.37
CA LEU A 104 -18.96 -28.09 9.35
C LEU A 104 -19.94 -28.47 10.47
N ALA A 105 -19.83 -27.85 11.66
CA ALA A 105 -20.79 -28.01 12.76
C ALA A 105 -22.19 -27.41 12.46
N LYS A 106 -22.37 -26.78 11.30
CA LYS A 106 -23.65 -26.29 10.77
C LYS A 106 -24.04 -26.93 9.45
N ASP A 107 -23.46 -28.09 9.12
CA ASP A 107 -23.75 -28.85 7.89
C ASP A 107 -23.49 -28.06 6.60
N VAL A 108 -22.51 -27.15 6.61
CA VAL A 108 -22.05 -26.44 5.41
C VAL A 108 -20.96 -27.26 4.71
N LEU A 109 -21.03 -27.40 3.40
CA LEU A 109 -19.92 -27.90 2.58
C LEU A 109 -18.70 -26.97 2.71
N VAL A 110 -17.54 -27.50 3.11
CA VAL A 110 -16.30 -26.71 3.25
C VAL A 110 -15.22 -27.24 2.32
N TYR A 111 -14.78 -26.39 1.39
CA TYR A 111 -13.59 -26.62 0.57
C TYR A 111 -12.36 -26.13 1.34
N PHE A 112 -11.75 -27.03 2.12
CA PHE A 112 -10.59 -26.74 2.95
C PHE A 112 -9.33 -27.21 2.26
N PHE A 113 -8.43 -26.30 1.86
CA PHE A 113 -7.13 -26.66 1.29
C PHE A 113 -6.29 -27.46 2.31
N SER A 114 -5.69 -28.59 1.90
CA SER A 114 -4.86 -29.42 2.80
C SER A 114 -3.54 -28.78 3.23
N THR A 115 -3.07 -27.79 2.48
CA THR A 115 -1.85 -27.03 2.74
C THR A 115 -2.09 -25.54 2.55
N TYR A 116 -1.07 -24.74 2.87
CA TYR A 116 -1.10 -23.30 2.64
C TYR A 116 -1.15 -22.97 1.14
N VAL A 117 -1.83 -21.88 0.78
CA VAL A 117 -2.04 -21.45 -0.61
C VAL A 117 -1.86 -19.94 -0.76
N PRO A 118 -1.49 -19.44 -1.96
CA PRO A 118 -1.54 -18.02 -2.29
C PRO A 118 -2.92 -17.43 -2.01
N THR A 119 -2.97 -16.19 -1.54
CA THR A 119 -4.19 -15.39 -1.46
C THR A 119 -5.03 -15.44 -2.75
N PRO A 120 -4.48 -15.32 -3.99
CA PRO A 120 -5.28 -15.43 -5.22
C PRO A 120 -5.98 -16.79 -5.45
N PHE A 121 -5.53 -17.89 -4.82
CA PHE A 121 -6.20 -19.20 -4.96
C PHE A 121 -7.60 -19.23 -4.34
N VAL A 122 -7.85 -18.42 -3.30
CA VAL A 122 -9.13 -18.40 -2.59
C VAL A 122 -10.27 -17.79 -3.43
N PRO A 123 -10.17 -16.55 -3.96
CA PRO A 123 -11.21 -16.01 -4.85
C PRO A 123 -11.36 -16.82 -6.14
N TYR A 124 -10.25 -17.33 -6.69
CA TYR A 124 -10.28 -18.22 -7.86
C TYR A 124 -11.08 -19.49 -7.57
N ALA A 125 -10.84 -20.14 -6.43
CA ALA A 125 -11.58 -21.33 -6.02
C ALA A 125 -13.06 -21.05 -5.72
N VAL A 126 -13.40 -19.87 -5.18
CA VAL A 126 -14.81 -19.48 -4.98
C VAL A 126 -15.56 -19.46 -6.32
N GLN A 127 -14.95 -18.88 -7.37
CA GLN A 127 -15.53 -18.87 -8.71
C GLN A 127 -15.58 -20.27 -9.34
N GLN A 128 -14.45 -21.01 -9.36
CA GLN A 128 -14.33 -22.32 -10.04
C GLN A 128 -15.12 -23.45 -9.39
N LEU A 129 -15.51 -23.31 -8.12
CA LEU A 129 -16.32 -24.27 -7.38
C LEU A 129 -17.77 -23.81 -7.23
N GLY A 130 -18.10 -22.58 -7.66
CA GLY A 130 -19.40 -21.97 -7.43
C GLY A 130 -19.74 -21.84 -5.94
N ALA A 131 -18.74 -21.63 -5.07
CA ALA A 131 -18.97 -21.46 -3.64
C ALA A 131 -19.71 -20.13 -3.36
N VAL A 132 -20.30 -19.98 -2.17
CA VAL A 132 -20.94 -18.70 -1.78
C VAL A 132 -19.90 -17.67 -1.34
N ALA A 133 -18.84 -18.13 -0.67
CA ALA A 133 -17.80 -17.23 -0.15
C ALA A 133 -16.52 -18.00 0.21
N GLY A 134 -15.47 -17.24 0.50
CA GLY A 134 -14.22 -17.74 1.07
C GLY A 134 -13.47 -16.64 1.81
N VAL A 135 -14.17 -15.83 2.61
CA VAL A 135 -13.76 -14.46 3.04
C VAL A 135 -13.72 -13.45 1.87
N TYR A 136 -13.67 -13.94 0.62
CA TYR A 136 -14.14 -13.30 -0.60
C TYR A 136 -15.65 -13.53 -0.77
N TRP A 137 -16.32 -12.66 -1.53
CA TRP A 137 -17.74 -12.83 -1.88
C TRP A 137 -17.90 -13.78 -3.08
N GLU A 138 -19.12 -14.24 -3.39
CA GLU A 138 -19.38 -15.24 -4.44
C GLU A 138 -18.88 -14.84 -5.84
N ASN A 139 -18.71 -13.53 -6.07
CA ASN A 139 -18.19 -12.99 -7.32
C ASN A 139 -16.66 -13.08 -7.44
N GLY A 140 -15.94 -13.60 -6.45
CA GLY A 140 -14.48 -13.67 -6.41
C GLY A 140 -13.78 -12.37 -6.04
N ALA A 141 -14.52 -11.32 -5.64
CA ALA A 141 -13.93 -10.07 -5.15
C ALA A 141 -13.93 -10.02 -3.61
N GLN A 142 -13.01 -9.24 -3.03
CA GLN A 142 -12.99 -8.97 -1.59
C GLN A 142 -14.30 -8.30 -1.13
N ILE A 143 -14.75 -8.62 0.09
CA ILE A 143 -16.01 -8.13 0.65
C ILE A 143 -16.05 -6.60 0.74
N THR A 144 -17.10 -6.00 0.17
CA THR A 144 -17.38 -4.55 0.16
C THR A 144 -18.61 -4.20 1.00
N SER A 145 -18.89 -2.91 1.16
CA SER A 145 -20.10 -2.42 1.84
C SER A 145 -21.31 -2.52 0.91
N PRO A 146 -22.51 -2.93 1.40
CA PRO A 146 -22.90 -3.04 2.81
C PRO A 146 -22.55 -4.37 3.50
N HIS A 147 -22.12 -5.40 2.78
CA HIS A 147 -21.88 -6.74 3.33
C HIS A 147 -20.91 -6.72 4.53
N ASP A 148 -19.84 -5.93 4.47
CA ASP A 148 -18.88 -5.75 5.57
C ASP A 148 -19.53 -5.36 6.91
N LYS A 149 -20.43 -4.38 6.92
CA LYS A 149 -21.14 -3.89 8.12
C LYS A 149 -22.17 -4.87 8.63
N GLU A 150 -22.92 -5.53 7.74
CA GLU A 150 -23.92 -6.50 8.15
C GLU A 150 -23.27 -7.78 8.72
N ILE A 151 -22.09 -8.17 8.22
CA ILE A 151 -21.26 -9.21 8.85
C ILE A 151 -20.83 -8.78 10.26
N ILE A 152 -20.32 -7.55 10.46
CA ILE A 152 -19.96 -7.05 11.81
C ILE A 152 -21.15 -7.18 12.78
N LYS A 153 -22.34 -6.73 12.40
CA LYS A 153 -23.55 -6.88 13.23
C LYS A 153 -23.83 -8.35 13.56
N CYS A 154 -23.72 -9.25 12.59
CA CYS A 154 -23.90 -10.69 12.83
C CYS A 154 -22.84 -11.26 13.78
N ILE A 155 -21.61 -10.73 13.81
CA ILE A 155 -20.56 -11.10 14.77
C ILE A 155 -20.93 -10.61 16.19
N GLU A 156 -21.44 -9.38 16.30
CA GLU A 156 -21.92 -8.79 17.57
C GLU A 156 -23.18 -9.50 18.11
N GLU A 157 -24.03 -10.04 17.23
CA GLU A 157 -25.15 -10.93 17.58
C GLU A 157 -24.69 -12.34 18.03
N CYS A 158 -23.52 -12.81 17.57
CA CYS A 158 -23.07 -14.21 17.71
C CYS A 158 -21.77 -14.37 18.52
N VAL A 159 -21.68 -13.67 19.66
CA VAL A 159 -20.46 -13.64 20.50
C VAL A 159 -20.20 -14.94 21.27
N GLU A 160 -21.22 -15.73 21.60
CA GLU A 160 -21.04 -17.01 22.27
C GLU A 160 -20.70 -18.13 21.27
N PRO A 161 -19.62 -18.90 21.48
CA PRO A 161 -19.30 -20.05 20.64
C PRO A 161 -20.41 -21.11 20.66
N TRP A 162 -20.87 -21.51 19.47
CA TRP A 162 -21.84 -22.59 19.32
C TRP A 162 -21.24 -23.96 19.67
N ASN A 163 -22.11 -24.92 19.94
CA ASN A 163 -21.69 -26.31 20.08
C ASN A 163 -20.99 -26.79 18.79
N GLY A 164 -19.86 -27.47 18.94
CA GLY A 164 -19.01 -27.90 17.82
C GLY A 164 -17.98 -26.88 17.32
N SER A 165 -18.11 -25.57 17.62
CA SER A 165 -17.22 -24.51 17.10
C SER A 165 -15.73 -24.67 17.48
N TRP A 166 -15.43 -25.44 18.54
CA TRP A 166 -14.06 -25.73 19.00
C TRP A 166 -13.52 -27.09 18.52
N ASN A 167 -14.31 -27.87 17.77
CA ASN A 167 -13.96 -29.24 17.40
C ASN A 167 -13.15 -29.27 16.09
N GLU A 168 -11.86 -28.94 16.16
CA GLU A 168 -10.94 -28.98 15.00
C GLU A 168 -10.92 -30.34 14.27
N ASN A 169 -11.24 -31.45 14.97
CA ASN A 169 -11.30 -32.79 14.38
C ASN A 169 -12.41 -32.93 13.31
N LEU A 170 -13.41 -32.03 13.27
CA LEU A 170 -14.42 -32.02 12.21
C LEU A 170 -13.80 -31.89 10.82
N VAL A 171 -12.67 -31.17 10.70
CA VAL A 171 -11.95 -30.99 9.42
C VAL A 171 -11.42 -32.31 8.87
N ASP A 172 -11.03 -33.22 9.76
CA ASP A 172 -10.43 -34.52 9.40
C ASP A 172 -11.47 -35.66 9.40
N THR A 173 -12.69 -35.44 9.89
CA THR A 173 -13.73 -36.48 10.07
C THR A 173 -15.06 -36.23 9.38
N SER A 174 -15.38 -34.98 8.98
CA SER A 174 -16.66 -34.66 8.37
C SER A 174 -16.70 -35.03 6.88
N PRO A 175 -17.75 -35.72 6.39
CA PRO A 175 -17.93 -35.98 4.95
C PRO A 175 -18.23 -34.70 4.15
N LEU A 176 -18.52 -33.58 4.83
CA LEU A 176 -18.72 -32.26 4.21
C LEU A 176 -17.42 -31.47 4.02
N ARG A 177 -16.26 -32.01 4.40
CA ARG A 177 -14.96 -31.43 4.04
C ARG A 177 -14.51 -31.98 2.69
N GLN A 178 -14.21 -31.10 1.75
CA GLN A 178 -13.56 -31.43 0.48
C GLN A 178 -12.20 -30.75 0.36
N ASP A 179 -11.29 -31.36 -0.39
CA ASP A 179 -9.99 -30.79 -0.73
C ASP A 179 -9.99 -30.22 -2.15
N PRO A 180 -9.97 -28.89 -2.33
CA PRO A 180 -9.94 -28.29 -3.65
C PRO A 180 -8.53 -28.26 -4.26
N LEU A 181 -7.45 -28.51 -3.48
CA LEU A 181 -6.08 -28.11 -3.82
C LEU A 181 -5.64 -28.55 -5.22
N LYS A 182 -5.74 -29.85 -5.53
CA LYS A 182 -5.26 -30.36 -6.82
C LYS A 182 -6.04 -29.76 -7.99
N LYS A 183 -7.38 -29.82 -7.94
CA LYS A 183 -8.25 -29.29 -9.01
C LYS A 183 -7.98 -27.80 -9.25
N ILE A 184 -7.89 -27.04 -8.16
CA ILE A 184 -7.66 -25.59 -8.24
C ILE A 184 -6.27 -25.26 -8.78
N CYS A 185 -5.23 -25.98 -8.33
CA CYS A 185 -3.88 -25.80 -8.86
C CYS A 185 -3.81 -26.12 -10.36
N ASP A 186 -4.35 -27.27 -10.78
CA ASP A 186 -4.37 -27.67 -12.19
C ASP A 186 -5.09 -26.63 -13.05
N SER A 187 -6.33 -26.24 -12.69
CA SER A 187 -7.12 -25.25 -13.45
C SER A 187 -6.50 -23.85 -13.44
N TYR A 188 -5.91 -23.41 -12.33
CA TYR A 188 -5.23 -22.12 -12.25
C TYR A 188 -4.01 -22.06 -13.20
N MET A 189 -3.19 -23.12 -13.21
CA MET A 189 -2.03 -23.20 -14.10
C MET A 189 -2.44 -23.34 -15.58
N GLU A 190 -3.59 -23.96 -15.87
CA GLU A 190 -4.19 -23.97 -17.21
C GLU A 190 -4.68 -22.58 -17.63
N ASP A 191 -5.39 -21.86 -16.74
CA ASP A 191 -5.87 -20.50 -16.98
C ASP A 191 -4.73 -19.50 -17.19
N LEU A 192 -3.60 -19.66 -16.50
CA LEU A 192 -2.39 -18.86 -16.74
C LEU A 192 -1.87 -18.97 -18.18
N THR A 193 -2.09 -20.09 -18.88
CA THR A 193 -1.64 -20.22 -20.28
C THR A 193 -2.37 -19.28 -21.24
N LYS A 194 -3.57 -18.79 -20.88
CA LYS A 194 -4.36 -17.85 -21.69
C LYS A 194 -3.69 -16.48 -21.82
N ILE A 195 -2.90 -16.10 -20.81
CA ILE A 195 -2.11 -14.86 -20.75
C ILE A 195 -0.61 -15.09 -21.02
N CYS A 196 -0.24 -16.25 -21.56
CA CYS A 196 1.07 -16.52 -22.15
C CYS A 196 1.01 -16.20 -23.65
N TYR A 197 1.91 -15.35 -24.13
CA TYR A 197 1.91 -14.83 -25.50
C TYR A 197 3.08 -15.33 -26.34
N HIS A 198 4.19 -15.71 -25.71
CA HIS A 198 5.45 -16.06 -26.38
C HIS A 198 6.09 -17.32 -25.82
N ARG A 199 5.29 -18.37 -25.59
CA ARG A 199 5.73 -19.67 -25.04
C ARG A 199 6.99 -20.21 -25.73
N GLU A 200 7.04 -20.13 -27.05
CA GLU A 200 8.15 -20.63 -27.86
C GLU A 200 9.47 -19.90 -27.55
N LEU A 201 9.41 -18.59 -27.28
CA LEU A 201 10.57 -17.81 -26.82
C LEU A 201 10.93 -18.16 -25.38
N ASN A 202 9.94 -18.34 -24.49
CA ASN A 202 10.15 -18.71 -23.09
C ASN A 202 10.89 -20.06 -22.95
N VAL A 203 10.60 -21.02 -23.83
CA VAL A 203 11.29 -22.33 -23.89
C VAL A 203 12.74 -22.21 -24.37
N GLN A 204 13.04 -21.23 -25.24
CA GLN A 204 14.35 -21.03 -25.85
C GLN A 204 15.26 -20.07 -25.08
N THR A 205 14.74 -19.40 -24.05
CA THR A 205 15.47 -18.36 -23.32
C THR A 205 16.70 -18.91 -22.59
N SER A 206 17.78 -18.12 -22.57
CA SER A 206 18.91 -18.30 -21.66
C SER A 206 18.83 -17.36 -20.45
N LEU A 207 17.79 -16.53 -20.34
CA LEU A 207 17.60 -15.60 -19.25
C LEU A 207 17.31 -16.36 -17.94
N LYS A 208 18.21 -16.21 -16.97
CA LYS A 208 18.02 -16.73 -15.61
C LYS A 208 17.24 -15.74 -14.77
N PHE A 209 16.35 -16.28 -13.95
CA PHE A 209 15.53 -15.54 -12.98
C PHE A 209 15.80 -16.08 -11.57
N VAL A 210 15.87 -15.21 -10.58
CA VAL A 210 15.88 -15.59 -9.15
C VAL A 210 14.52 -15.30 -8.52
N HIS A 211 14.00 -16.23 -7.72
CA HIS A 211 12.75 -16.06 -6.97
C HIS A 211 12.98 -16.09 -5.46
N THR A 212 12.33 -15.16 -4.74
CA THR A 212 12.12 -15.26 -3.29
C THR A 212 10.65 -15.09 -2.93
N SER A 213 10.21 -15.87 -1.95
CA SER A 213 8.89 -15.81 -1.34
C SER A 213 8.91 -15.30 0.11
N PHE A 214 10.06 -14.88 0.64
CA PHE A 214 10.23 -14.46 2.04
C PHE A 214 9.63 -15.42 3.07
N HIS A 215 9.84 -16.73 2.90
CA HIS A 215 9.22 -17.82 3.69
C HIS A 215 7.67 -17.89 3.64
N GLY A 216 7.09 -17.24 2.65
CA GLY A 216 5.69 -17.31 2.31
C GLY A 216 5.29 -18.58 1.57
N VAL A 217 4.05 -18.56 1.10
CA VAL A 217 3.42 -19.63 0.31
C VAL A 217 3.89 -19.67 -1.14
N GLY A 218 4.48 -18.59 -1.66
CA GLY A 218 4.63 -18.37 -3.09
C GLY A 218 5.57 -19.32 -3.84
N HIS A 219 6.52 -19.98 -3.18
CA HIS A 219 7.59 -20.77 -3.83
C HIS A 219 7.05 -21.80 -4.83
N ASP A 220 6.37 -22.84 -4.34
CA ASP A 220 5.91 -23.96 -5.19
C ASP A 220 5.04 -23.49 -6.37
N TYR A 221 4.20 -22.48 -6.15
CA TYR A 221 3.26 -21.97 -7.14
C TYR A 221 3.95 -21.12 -8.22
N VAL A 222 4.97 -20.33 -7.87
CA VAL A 222 5.79 -19.62 -8.87
C VAL A 222 6.61 -20.60 -9.71
N GLN A 223 7.16 -21.66 -9.10
CA GLN A 223 7.87 -22.72 -9.85
C GLN A 223 6.94 -23.41 -10.87
N LEU A 224 5.70 -23.71 -10.47
CA LEU A 224 4.68 -24.28 -11.35
C LEU A 224 4.23 -23.29 -12.44
N ALA A 225 4.05 -22.01 -12.11
CA ALA A 225 3.67 -20.98 -13.06
C ALA A 225 4.73 -20.79 -14.16
N PHE A 226 6.02 -20.76 -13.81
CA PHE A 226 7.11 -20.66 -14.79
C PHE A 226 7.07 -21.82 -15.80
N LYS A 227 6.86 -23.05 -15.31
CA LYS A 227 6.63 -24.23 -16.14
C LYS A 227 5.35 -24.10 -17.00
N ALA A 228 4.28 -23.55 -16.44
CA ALA A 228 3.05 -23.24 -17.15
C ALA A 228 3.23 -22.18 -18.25
N PHE A 229 4.27 -21.34 -18.20
CA PHE A 229 4.69 -20.40 -19.26
C PHE A 229 5.75 -20.95 -20.22
N GLY A 230 6.33 -22.13 -19.92
CA GLY A 230 7.34 -22.80 -20.75
C GLY A 230 8.79 -22.56 -20.32
N PHE A 231 9.02 -21.80 -19.26
CA PHE A 231 10.35 -21.56 -18.71
C PHE A 231 10.91 -22.76 -17.95
N GLN A 232 12.24 -22.76 -17.76
CA GLN A 232 12.83 -23.44 -16.62
C GLN A 232 12.37 -22.79 -15.30
N PRO A 233 12.21 -23.55 -14.20
CA PRO A 233 11.84 -22.95 -12.92
C PRO A 233 12.89 -21.94 -12.44
N PRO A 234 12.48 -20.82 -11.80
CA PRO A 234 13.39 -19.76 -11.40
C PRO A 234 14.22 -20.21 -10.19
N ILE A 235 15.47 -19.76 -10.12
CA ILE A 235 16.43 -20.16 -9.09
C ILE A 235 15.92 -19.65 -7.73
N PRO A 236 15.56 -20.54 -6.78
CA PRO A 236 14.99 -20.09 -5.51
C PRO A 236 16.08 -19.66 -4.53
N VAL A 237 15.83 -18.59 -3.77
CA VAL A 237 16.68 -18.21 -2.63
C VAL A 237 16.62 -19.31 -1.57
N PRO A 238 17.70 -20.08 -1.33
CA PRO A 238 17.65 -21.26 -0.45
C PRO A 238 17.19 -20.94 0.97
N GLU A 239 17.57 -19.78 1.48
CA GLU A 239 17.24 -19.29 2.82
C GLU A 239 15.76 -18.86 2.97
N GLN A 240 15.07 -18.58 1.86
CA GLN A 240 13.74 -17.92 1.87
C GLN A 240 12.64 -18.70 1.13
N LYS A 241 12.97 -19.83 0.48
CA LYS A 241 12.02 -20.66 -0.25
C LYS A 241 11.09 -21.48 0.65
N ASP A 242 11.60 -21.91 1.80
CA ASP A 242 10.87 -22.80 2.71
C ASP A 242 10.06 -21.99 3.74
N PRO A 243 8.80 -22.39 4.02
CA PRO A 243 7.96 -21.74 5.01
C PRO A 243 8.53 -21.63 6.42
N ASP A 244 8.42 -20.43 6.98
CA ASP A 244 8.78 -20.08 8.35
C ASP A 244 7.70 -19.12 8.89
N PRO A 245 6.95 -19.50 9.95
CA PRO A 245 5.88 -18.68 10.51
C PRO A 245 6.35 -17.35 11.09
N ASP A 246 7.64 -17.21 11.43
CA ASP A 246 8.26 -16.01 12.00
C ASP A 246 8.97 -15.14 10.93
N PHE A 247 9.07 -15.61 9.68
CA PHE A 247 9.71 -14.92 8.54
C PHE A 247 11.17 -14.47 8.81
N SER A 248 11.96 -15.32 9.47
CA SER A 248 13.16 -14.95 10.23
C SER A 248 14.29 -14.24 9.49
N THR A 249 14.39 -14.36 8.15
CA THR A 249 15.45 -13.66 7.38
C THR A 249 15.22 -12.16 7.21
N VAL A 250 14.01 -11.64 7.43
CA VAL A 250 13.68 -10.22 7.18
C VAL A 250 12.83 -9.62 8.31
N LYS A 251 13.13 -8.36 8.69
CA LYS A 251 12.36 -7.65 9.74
C LYS A 251 10.93 -7.32 9.32
N CYS A 252 10.70 -7.17 8.03
CA CYS A 252 9.41 -6.89 7.42
C CYS A 252 9.37 -7.65 6.10
N PRO A 253 8.62 -8.76 5.98
CA PRO A 253 8.51 -9.51 4.73
C PRO A 253 7.52 -8.79 3.79
N ASN A 254 7.89 -7.59 3.33
CA ASN A 254 7.13 -6.81 2.37
C ASN A 254 8.08 -6.35 1.24
N PRO A 255 7.94 -6.87 0.00
CA PRO A 255 8.80 -6.49 -1.11
C PRO A 255 8.78 -4.98 -1.45
N GLU A 256 7.75 -4.25 -1.00
CA GLU A 256 7.60 -2.79 -1.12
C GLU A 256 8.69 -1.99 -0.38
N GLU A 257 9.37 -2.58 0.61
CA GLU A 257 10.51 -1.95 1.32
C GLU A 257 11.81 -1.93 0.48
N GLY A 258 11.75 -2.45 -0.76
CA GLY A 258 12.77 -2.29 -1.79
C GLY A 258 14.05 -3.09 -1.55
N GLU A 259 15.19 -2.53 -1.97
CA GLU A 259 16.51 -3.19 -1.93
C GLU A 259 16.86 -3.78 -0.55
N SER A 260 16.42 -3.12 0.53
CA SER A 260 16.69 -3.53 1.91
C SER A 260 16.14 -4.90 2.32
N VAL A 261 15.11 -5.41 1.62
CA VAL A 261 14.56 -6.77 1.83
C VAL A 261 14.98 -7.74 0.73
N LEU A 262 15.49 -7.25 -0.40
CA LEU A 262 15.90 -8.06 -1.55
C LEU A 262 17.35 -8.55 -1.47
N GLU A 263 18.15 -8.08 -0.52
CA GLU A 263 19.60 -8.35 -0.40
C GLU A 263 20.02 -9.81 -0.68
N LEU A 264 19.36 -10.80 -0.08
CA LEU A 264 19.67 -12.23 -0.32
C LEU A 264 19.41 -12.64 -1.78
N SER A 265 18.30 -12.19 -2.37
CA SER A 265 17.96 -12.47 -3.77
C SER A 265 18.87 -11.77 -4.77
N LEU A 266 19.31 -10.53 -4.50
CA LEU A 266 20.24 -9.78 -5.35
C LEU A 266 21.63 -10.44 -5.36
N ARG A 267 22.16 -10.79 -4.19
CA ARG A 267 23.44 -11.53 -4.05
C ARG A 267 23.41 -12.89 -4.74
N LEU A 268 22.29 -13.63 -4.64
CA LEU A 268 22.14 -14.90 -5.36
C LEU A 268 22.09 -14.67 -6.87
N ALA A 269 21.38 -13.63 -7.33
CA ALA A 269 21.29 -13.31 -8.74
C ALA A 269 22.65 -12.90 -9.33
N GLU A 270 23.47 -12.13 -8.60
CA GLU A 270 24.87 -11.86 -8.97
C GLU A 270 25.71 -13.13 -9.07
N LYS A 271 25.61 -14.04 -8.08
CA LYS A 271 26.33 -15.32 -8.06
C LYS A 271 25.96 -16.24 -9.22
N GLU A 272 24.68 -16.31 -9.56
CA GLU A 272 24.15 -17.22 -10.57
C GLU A 272 24.04 -16.56 -11.97
N GLU A 273 24.50 -15.31 -12.13
CA GLU A 273 24.38 -14.50 -13.36
C GLU A 273 22.93 -14.34 -13.85
N ALA A 274 21.98 -14.23 -12.91
CA ALA A 274 20.59 -13.92 -13.19
C ALA A 274 20.37 -12.41 -13.26
N ARG A 275 19.79 -11.93 -14.37
CA ARG A 275 19.56 -10.49 -14.58
C ARG A 275 18.30 -9.96 -13.91
N VAL A 276 17.35 -10.84 -13.57
CA VAL A 276 16.04 -10.45 -13.03
C VAL A 276 15.75 -11.21 -11.75
N VAL A 277 15.40 -10.46 -10.69
CA VAL A 277 14.83 -10.98 -9.45
C VAL A 277 13.33 -10.72 -9.46
N VAL A 278 12.55 -11.76 -9.14
CA VAL A 278 11.11 -11.67 -8.84
C VAL A 278 10.88 -12.02 -7.37
N ALA A 279 10.19 -11.16 -6.63
CA ALA A 279 9.98 -11.31 -5.19
C ALA A 279 8.49 -11.20 -4.84
N THR A 280 7.90 -12.31 -4.40
CA THR A 280 6.51 -12.35 -3.92
C THR A 280 6.45 -12.13 -2.42
N ASP A 281 5.41 -11.47 -1.92
CA ASP A 281 5.17 -11.33 -0.49
C ASP A 281 4.66 -12.65 0.15
N PRO A 282 4.52 -12.74 1.50
CA PRO A 282 4.25 -14.00 2.18
C PRO A 282 2.99 -14.76 1.75
N ASP A 283 1.92 -14.06 1.36
CA ASP A 283 0.71 -14.66 0.81
C ASP A 283 0.60 -14.56 -0.72
N ALA A 284 1.68 -14.11 -1.37
CA ALA A 284 1.91 -14.08 -2.81
C ALA A 284 0.84 -13.35 -3.64
N ASP A 285 0.25 -12.29 -3.07
CA ASP A 285 -0.64 -11.39 -3.79
C ASP A 285 0.11 -10.18 -4.39
N ARG A 286 1.35 -9.91 -3.96
CA ARG A 286 2.23 -8.85 -4.49
C ARG A 286 3.44 -9.37 -5.23
N LEU A 287 4.06 -8.49 -6.03
CA LEU A 287 5.32 -8.73 -6.72
C LEU A 287 6.23 -7.48 -6.71
N ALA A 288 7.42 -7.57 -6.14
CA ALA A 288 8.52 -6.67 -6.54
C ALA A 288 9.41 -7.34 -7.60
N VAL A 289 10.07 -6.49 -8.39
CA VAL A 289 11.01 -6.92 -9.43
C VAL A 289 12.24 -6.03 -9.34
N ALA A 290 13.42 -6.63 -9.52
CA ALA A 290 14.66 -5.90 -9.70
C ALA A 290 15.42 -6.43 -10.94
N GLU A 291 16.06 -5.53 -11.68
CA GLU A 291 16.84 -5.86 -12.87
C GLU A 291 18.27 -5.33 -12.75
N GLN A 292 19.26 -6.19 -13.05
CA GLN A 292 20.66 -5.82 -13.08
C GLN A 292 20.96 -4.98 -14.34
N GLN A 293 21.40 -3.75 -14.09
CA GLN A 293 21.77 -2.79 -15.11
C GLN A 293 23.21 -3.03 -15.61
N GLU A 294 23.55 -2.49 -16.78
CA GLU A 294 24.90 -2.64 -17.38
C GLU A 294 26.02 -2.05 -16.50
N SER A 295 25.69 -1.14 -15.57
CA SER A 295 26.62 -0.61 -14.57
C SER A 295 26.95 -1.59 -13.44
N GLY A 296 26.31 -2.77 -13.41
CA GLY A 296 26.33 -3.72 -12.29
C GLY A 296 25.37 -3.36 -11.15
N CYS A 297 24.78 -2.17 -11.15
CA CYS A 297 23.80 -1.76 -10.13
C CYS A 297 22.42 -2.40 -10.38
N TRP A 298 21.65 -2.58 -9.31
CA TRP A 298 20.26 -3.06 -9.40
C TRP A 298 19.26 -1.93 -9.54
N LYS A 299 18.39 -2.01 -10.54
CA LYS A 299 17.17 -1.19 -10.63
C LYS A 299 16.03 -1.97 -9.97
N VAL A 300 15.67 -1.58 -8.74
CA VAL A 300 14.39 -1.99 -8.14
C VAL A 300 13.28 -1.12 -8.74
N PHE A 301 12.24 -1.75 -9.28
CA PHE A 301 11.10 -1.04 -9.86
C PHE A 301 10.04 -0.76 -8.78
N THR A 302 9.48 0.44 -8.80
CA THR A 302 8.28 0.77 -8.02
C THR A 302 7.05 0.11 -8.64
N GLY A 303 5.97 -0.06 -7.86
CA GLY A 303 4.71 -0.62 -8.40
C GLY A 303 4.12 0.20 -9.55
N ASN A 304 4.31 1.53 -9.55
CA ASN A 304 3.91 2.41 -10.66
C ASN A 304 4.75 2.19 -11.93
N GLU A 305 6.07 1.99 -11.80
CA GLU A 305 6.96 1.67 -12.94
C GLU A 305 6.63 0.28 -13.52
N LEU A 306 6.36 -0.72 -12.67
CA LEU A 306 5.91 -2.04 -13.12
C LEU A 306 4.53 -1.99 -13.79
N ALA A 307 3.61 -1.18 -13.29
CA ALA A 307 2.30 -1.00 -13.93
C ALA A 307 2.39 -0.33 -15.30
N ALA A 308 3.38 0.54 -15.52
CA ALA A 308 3.67 1.08 -16.85
C ALA A 308 4.08 -0.04 -17.83
N LEU A 309 5.00 -0.91 -17.40
CA LEU A 309 5.48 -2.07 -18.15
C LEU A 309 4.36 -3.08 -18.42
N PHE A 310 3.61 -3.51 -17.39
CA PHE A 310 2.49 -4.44 -17.51
C PHE A 310 1.35 -3.86 -18.37
N GLY A 311 1.00 -2.59 -18.21
CA GLY A 311 -0.01 -1.93 -19.03
C GLY A 311 0.36 -1.89 -20.51
N TRP A 312 1.61 -1.50 -20.81
CA TRP A 312 2.12 -1.57 -22.18
C TRP A 312 2.11 -3.00 -22.74
N TRP A 313 2.59 -3.97 -21.96
CA TRP A 313 2.70 -5.36 -22.36
C TRP A 313 1.35 -6.00 -22.66
N MET A 314 0.42 -5.96 -21.69
CA MET A 314 -0.91 -6.55 -21.82
C MET A 314 -1.69 -5.93 -22.98
N PHE A 315 -1.54 -4.62 -23.22
CA PHE A 315 -2.17 -3.97 -24.37
C PHE A 315 -1.52 -4.36 -25.71
N SER A 316 -0.19 -4.39 -25.80
CA SER A 316 0.51 -4.77 -27.03
C SER A 316 0.22 -6.22 -27.42
N CYS A 317 0.29 -7.11 -26.44
CA CYS A 317 -0.03 -8.53 -26.59
C CYS A 317 -1.50 -8.79 -26.97
N TRP A 318 -2.44 -7.97 -26.46
CA TRP A 318 -3.83 -7.99 -26.92
C TRP A 318 -3.95 -7.53 -28.38
N LYS A 319 -3.31 -6.41 -28.73
CA LYS A 319 -3.33 -5.80 -30.07
C LYS A 319 -2.75 -6.72 -31.15
N ASP A 320 -1.75 -7.54 -30.80
CA ASP A 320 -1.13 -8.52 -31.69
C ASP A 320 -1.96 -9.81 -31.85
N LYS A 321 -2.79 -10.18 -30.87
CA LYS A 321 -3.66 -11.38 -30.90
C LYS A 321 -5.11 -11.11 -31.29
N CYS A 322 -5.61 -9.88 -31.18
CA CYS A 322 -7.03 -9.58 -31.37
C CYS A 322 -7.47 -9.69 -32.84
N SER A 323 -8.77 -9.94 -33.07
CA SER A 323 -9.35 -9.86 -34.41
C SER A 323 -9.18 -8.44 -35.00
N PRO A 324 -9.00 -8.26 -36.32
CA PRO A 324 -9.05 -6.93 -36.95
C PRO A 324 -10.34 -6.13 -36.67
N ASP A 325 -11.44 -6.82 -36.34
CA ASP A 325 -12.73 -6.22 -35.97
C ASP A 325 -12.85 -5.86 -34.47
N ALA A 326 -11.81 -6.08 -33.66
CA ALA A 326 -11.85 -5.81 -32.23
C ALA A 326 -11.87 -4.30 -31.92
N ASP A 327 -12.97 -3.80 -31.35
CA ASP A 327 -13.09 -2.40 -30.95
C ASP A 327 -12.32 -2.15 -29.64
N VAL A 328 -11.22 -1.41 -29.74
CA VAL A 328 -10.39 -0.95 -28.60
C VAL A 328 -11.21 -0.20 -27.55
N LYS A 329 -12.36 0.40 -27.88
CA LYS A 329 -13.27 1.05 -26.92
C LYS A 329 -14.07 0.06 -26.06
N ASN A 330 -13.96 -1.24 -26.30
CA ASN A 330 -14.45 -2.26 -25.36
C ASN A 330 -13.38 -2.73 -24.37
N VAL A 331 -12.13 -2.30 -24.54
CA VAL A 331 -11.00 -2.61 -23.67
C VAL A 331 -10.91 -1.63 -22.50
N TYR A 332 -10.65 -2.16 -21.31
CA TYR A 332 -10.51 -1.42 -20.08
C TYR A 332 -9.22 -1.79 -19.34
N MET A 333 -8.60 -0.78 -18.72
CA MET A 333 -7.62 -0.96 -17.65
C MET A 333 -7.99 -0.09 -16.44
N LEU A 334 -7.64 -0.56 -15.25
CA LEU A 334 -8.04 0.11 -14.01
C LEU A 334 -6.86 0.36 -13.09
N ALA A 335 -6.94 1.43 -12.30
CA ALA A 335 -6.00 1.65 -11.20
C ALA A 335 -6.69 2.31 -10.01
N THR A 336 -6.08 2.26 -8.83
CA THR A 336 -6.60 3.07 -7.72
C THR A 336 -6.30 4.55 -7.94
N THR A 337 -7.13 5.42 -7.39
CA THR A 337 -6.94 6.89 -7.34
C THR A 337 -5.57 7.36 -6.82
N VAL A 338 -4.92 6.59 -5.94
CA VAL A 338 -3.56 6.89 -5.42
C VAL A 338 -2.41 6.31 -6.26
N SER A 339 -2.74 5.55 -7.31
CA SER A 339 -1.79 4.95 -8.24
C SER A 339 -1.52 5.85 -9.44
N SER A 340 -0.39 5.59 -10.12
CA SER A 340 0.09 6.41 -11.24
C SER A 340 -0.95 6.57 -12.35
N LYS A 341 -1.00 7.76 -12.95
CA LYS A 341 -1.83 8.06 -14.12
C LYS A 341 -1.24 7.55 -15.44
N ILE A 342 -0.15 6.76 -15.43
CA ILE A 342 0.47 6.22 -16.65
C ILE A 342 -0.53 5.44 -17.52
N LEU A 343 -1.37 4.58 -16.93
CA LEU A 343 -2.39 3.84 -17.71
C LEU A 343 -3.42 4.77 -18.35
N ARG A 344 -3.70 5.94 -17.76
CA ARG A 344 -4.53 6.98 -18.37
C ARG A 344 -3.84 7.62 -19.57
N ALA A 345 -2.52 7.85 -19.51
CA ALA A 345 -1.76 8.39 -20.62
C ALA A 345 -1.69 7.41 -21.80
N ILE A 346 -1.48 6.11 -21.50
CA ILE A 346 -1.55 5.03 -22.52
C ILE A 346 -2.96 4.97 -23.12
N ALA A 347 -4.01 4.94 -22.29
CA ALA A 347 -5.42 4.90 -22.74
C ALA A 347 -5.79 6.07 -23.66
N LEU A 348 -5.34 7.30 -23.33
CA LEU A 348 -5.60 8.50 -24.15
C LEU A 348 -4.94 8.45 -25.53
N LYS A 349 -3.83 7.72 -25.68
CA LYS A 349 -3.10 7.58 -26.94
C LYS A 349 -3.55 6.38 -27.76
N GLU A 350 -3.78 5.24 -27.12
CA GLU A 350 -4.15 3.97 -27.79
C GLU A 350 -5.66 3.77 -27.94
N GLY A 351 -6.51 4.54 -27.24
CA GLY A 351 -7.96 4.61 -27.46
C GLY A 351 -8.83 3.69 -26.58
N PHE A 352 -8.24 2.93 -25.66
CA PHE A 352 -8.99 2.12 -24.69
C PHE A 352 -9.49 2.96 -23.50
N HIS A 353 -10.34 2.37 -22.65
CA HIS A 353 -10.86 3.05 -21.46
C HIS A 353 -9.97 2.84 -20.22
N PHE A 354 -9.66 3.94 -19.52
CA PHE A 354 -9.06 3.89 -18.19
C PHE A 354 -10.06 4.34 -17.13
N GLU A 355 -10.16 3.58 -16.03
CA GLU A 355 -10.99 3.94 -14.88
C GLU A 355 -10.22 3.93 -13.56
N GLU A 356 -10.52 4.90 -12.71
CA GLU A 356 -10.01 4.94 -11.33
C GLU A 356 -10.99 4.26 -10.37
N THR A 357 -10.46 3.59 -9.35
CA THR A 357 -11.24 3.12 -8.19
C THR A 357 -10.75 3.76 -6.89
N LEU A 358 -11.52 3.61 -5.81
CA LEU A 358 -10.99 3.87 -4.47
C LEU A 358 -9.85 2.87 -4.15
N PRO A 359 -8.91 3.22 -3.26
CA PRO A 359 -7.79 2.32 -2.92
C PRO A 359 -8.25 1.06 -2.16
N GLY A 360 -7.54 -0.04 -2.39
CA GLY A 360 -7.90 -1.39 -1.99
C GLY A 360 -8.60 -2.17 -3.11
N PHE A 361 -8.03 -3.31 -3.47
CA PHE A 361 -8.49 -4.18 -4.56
C PHE A 361 -9.95 -4.64 -4.50
N LYS A 362 -10.60 -4.61 -3.34
CA LYS A 362 -12.06 -4.79 -3.22
C LYS A 362 -12.88 -3.91 -4.18
N TRP A 363 -12.42 -2.70 -4.47
CA TRP A 363 -13.05 -1.81 -5.45
C TRP A 363 -12.70 -2.15 -6.89
N ILE A 364 -11.44 -2.56 -7.15
CA ILE A 364 -10.98 -3.03 -8.46
C ILE A 364 -11.76 -4.29 -8.86
N GLY A 365 -11.66 -5.38 -8.09
CA GLY A 365 -12.32 -6.65 -8.40
C GLY A 365 -13.83 -6.52 -8.60
N SER A 366 -14.49 -5.72 -7.76
CA SER A 366 -15.93 -5.42 -7.91
C SER A 366 -16.26 -4.68 -9.21
N ARG A 367 -15.43 -3.70 -9.62
CA ARG A 367 -15.64 -2.95 -10.87
C ARG A 367 -15.28 -3.78 -12.10
N VAL A 368 -14.19 -4.55 -12.05
CA VAL A 368 -13.79 -5.50 -13.09
C VAL A 368 -14.90 -6.52 -13.33
N LYS A 369 -15.45 -7.13 -12.28
CA LYS A 369 -16.61 -8.02 -12.37
C LYS A 369 -17.78 -7.35 -13.10
N ASN A 370 -18.14 -6.13 -12.69
CA ASN A 370 -19.24 -5.39 -13.32
C ASN A 370 -18.97 -5.03 -14.79
N LEU A 371 -17.73 -4.73 -15.17
CA LEU A 371 -17.34 -4.51 -16.57
C LEU A 371 -17.50 -5.80 -17.40
N LEU A 372 -17.00 -6.93 -16.90
CA LEU A 372 -17.14 -8.25 -17.54
C LEU A 372 -18.61 -8.64 -17.71
N ASP A 373 -19.45 -8.43 -16.68
CA ASP A 373 -20.90 -8.70 -16.73
C ASP A 373 -21.66 -7.80 -17.72
N ASN A 374 -21.05 -6.69 -18.15
CA ASN A 374 -21.57 -5.81 -19.20
C ASN A 374 -20.86 -6.02 -20.57
N GLY A 375 -20.21 -7.17 -20.75
CA GLY A 375 -19.56 -7.56 -22.01
C GLY A 375 -18.34 -6.70 -22.37
N LYS A 376 -17.67 -6.09 -21.38
CA LYS A 376 -16.42 -5.36 -21.57
C LYS A 376 -15.21 -6.26 -21.33
N GLU A 377 -14.13 -5.98 -22.04
CA GLU A 377 -12.87 -6.68 -21.88
C GLU A 377 -11.96 -5.89 -20.93
N VAL A 378 -11.39 -6.56 -19.93
CA VAL A 378 -10.43 -5.96 -19.00
C VAL A 378 -9.11 -6.70 -19.14
N LEU A 379 -8.02 -5.98 -19.41
CA LEU A 379 -6.71 -6.59 -19.64
C LEU A 379 -5.80 -6.53 -18.40
N PHE A 380 -5.90 -5.46 -17.63
CA PHE A 380 -4.99 -5.19 -16.52
C PHE A 380 -5.61 -4.27 -15.47
N ALA A 381 -5.31 -4.53 -14.21
CA ALA A 381 -5.56 -3.57 -13.13
C ALA A 381 -4.47 -3.59 -12.06
N PHE A 382 -4.25 -2.47 -11.37
CA PHE A 382 -3.20 -2.39 -10.35
C PHE A 382 -3.46 -1.41 -9.19
N GLU A 383 -2.70 -1.61 -8.11
CA GLU A 383 -2.53 -0.69 -7.00
C GLU A 383 -1.02 -0.45 -6.78
N GLU A 384 -0.62 0.80 -6.52
CA GLU A 384 0.76 1.27 -6.40
C GLU A 384 1.64 0.46 -5.45
N SER A 385 1.03 -0.15 -4.44
CA SER A 385 1.67 -1.00 -3.44
C SER A 385 1.87 -2.42 -3.98
N ILE A 386 2.52 -2.49 -5.15
CA ILE A 386 2.99 -3.68 -5.87
C ILE A 386 1.95 -4.78 -6.08
N GLY A 387 0.68 -4.38 -6.25
CA GLY A 387 -0.47 -5.25 -6.47
C GLY A 387 -0.94 -5.23 -7.92
N PHE A 388 -0.90 -6.38 -8.60
CA PHE A 388 -1.17 -6.49 -10.03
C PHE A 388 -2.19 -7.59 -10.33
N MET A 389 -3.07 -7.34 -11.30
CA MET A 389 -4.04 -8.29 -11.82
C MET A 389 -3.86 -8.34 -13.34
N CYS A 390 -3.12 -9.36 -13.81
CA CYS A 390 -2.83 -9.59 -15.23
C CYS A 390 -3.92 -10.50 -15.81
N GLY A 391 -4.75 -9.98 -16.72
CA GLY A 391 -5.97 -10.67 -17.14
C GLY A 391 -7.04 -10.65 -16.05
N THR A 392 -7.99 -11.58 -16.12
CA THR A 392 -9.24 -11.56 -15.33
C THR A 392 -9.61 -12.89 -14.67
N SER A 393 -8.73 -13.89 -14.73
CA SER A 393 -8.94 -15.20 -14.09
C SER A 393 -9.08 -15.08 -12.57
N VAL A 394 -8.40 -14.10 -11.96
CA VAL A 394 -8.52 -13.77 -10.53
C VAL A 394 -8.91 -12.31 -10.39
N LEU A 395 -9.89 -12.00 -9.53
CA LEU A 395 -10.39 -10.63 -9.30
C LEU A 395 -9.81 -9.99 -8.03
N ASP A 396 -8.54 -10.30 -7.75
CA ASP A 396 -7.66 -9.65 -6.77
C ASP A 396 -6.24 -9.61 -7.36
N LYS A 397 -5.30 -9.07 -6.59
CA LYS A 397 -3.86 -9.08 -6.89
C LYS A 397 -3.35 -10.52 -6.93
N ASP A 398 -2.48 -10.79 -7.89
CA ASP A 398 -1.90 -12.11 -8.11
C ASP A 398 -0.42 -11.98 -8.48
N GLY A 399 0.44 -12.04 -7.46
CA GLY A 399 1.89 -11.99 -7.61
C GLY A 399 2.48 -13.20 -8.32
N VAL A 400 1.78 -14.35 -8.31
CA VAL A 400 2.20 -15.57 -9.04
C VAL A 400 2.02 -15.37 -10.55
N SER A 401 0.87 -14.85 -10.98
CA SER A 401 0.62 -14.50 -12.38
C SER A 401 1.56 -13.39 -12.86
N ALA A 402 1.76 -12.34 -12.06
CA ALA A 402 2.60 -11.22 -12.43
C ALA A 402 4.08 -11.63 -12.59
N ALA A 403 4.58 -12.59 -11.78
CA ALA A 403 5.96 -13.08 -11.84
C ALA A 403 6.31 -13.74 -13.19
N VAL A 404 5.35 -14.44 -13.81
CA VAL A 404 5.54 -15.08 -15.12
C VAL A 404 5.29 -14.13 -16.30
N VAL A 405 4.35 -13.20 -16.15
CA VAL A 405 4.12 -12.16 -17.17
C VAL A 405 5.33 -11.23 -17.30
N ILE A 406 5.99 -10.85 -16.18
CA ILE A 406 7.22 -10.05 -16.26
C ILE A 406 8.42 -10.86 -16.79
N ALA A 407 8.46 -12.17 -16.55
CA ALA A 407 9.50 -13.05 -17.09
C ALA A 407 9.38 -13.23 -18.61
N GLU A 408 8.15 -13.37 -19.12
CA GLU A 408 7.85 -13.37 -20.56
C GLU A 408 8.20 -12.03 -21.20
N MET A 409 7.80 -10.92 -20.59
CA MET A 409 8.14 -9.57 -21.05
C MET A 409 9.67 -9.35 -21.12
N ALA A 410 10.41 -9.72 -20.07
CA ALA A 410 11.87 -9.60 -20.04
C ALA A 410 12.55 -10.47 -21.12
N THR A 411 12.05 -11.69 -21.35
CA THR A 411 12.54 -12.59 -22.39
C THR A 411 12.27 -12.05 -23.79
N TYR A 412 11.06 -11.54 -24.04
CA TYR A 412 10.68 -10.91 -25.30
C TYR A 412 11.55 -9.68 -25.60
N LEU A 413 11.76 -8.80 -24.61
CA LEU A 413 12.60 -7.62 -24.74
C LEU A 413 14.08 -7.97 -24.96
N GLN A 414 14.59 -9.02 -24.31
CA GLN A 414 15.93 -9.54 -24.57
C GLN A 414 16.10 -9.95 -26.05
N GLY A 415 15.07 -10.57 -26.65
CA GLY A 415 15.03 -10.88 -28.09
C GLY A 415 15.10 -9.63 -29.00
N GLN A 416 14.79 -8.44 -28.47
CA GLN A 416 14.92 -7.15 -29.15
C GLN A 416 16.20 -6.38 -28.74
N ASN A 417 17.06 -6.98 -27.91
CA ASN A 417 18.21 -6.34 -27.25
C ASN A 417 17.84 -5.16 -26.33
N LEU A 418 16.66 -5.22 -25.71
CA LEU A 418 16.19 -4.24 -24.73
C LEU A 418 16.09 -4.84 -23.32
N THR A 419 16.30 -4.01 -22.30
CA THR A 419 16.02 -4.32 -20.89
C THR A 419 14.64 -3.80 -20.46
N LEU A 420 14.13 -4.25 -19.31
CA LEU A 420 12.92 -3.70 -18.69
C LEU A 420 13.10 -2.20 -18.38
N ALA A 421 14.28 -1.81 -17.88
CA ALA A 421 14.57 -0.41 -17.58
C ALA A 421 14.64 0.47 -18.84
N GLN A 422 15.23 -0.02 -19.94
CA GLN A 422 15.20 0.67 -21.24
C GLN A 422 13.77 0.74 -21.76
N LYS A 423 12.99 -0.34 -21.66
CA LYS A 423 11.61 -0.34 -22.15
C LYS A 423 10.70 0.64 -21.39
N LEU A 424 10.93 0.78 -20.09
CA LEU A 424 10.26 1.79 -19.26
C LEU A 424 10.56 3.22 -19.74
N VAL A 425 11.78 3.50 -20.19
CA VAL A 425 12.14 4.78 -20.81
C VAL A 425 11.38 4.97 -22.13
N ASP A 426 11.34 3.98 -23.04
CA ASP A 426 10.53 4.07 -24.27
C ASP A 426 9.06 4.41 -23.98
N ILE A 427 8.48 3.79 -22.95
CA ILE A 427 7.10 4.02 -22.52
C ILE A 427 6.95 5.48 -22.06
N TYR A 428 7.87 6.00 -21.24
CA TYR A 428 7.81 7.40 -20.81
C TYR A 428 8.07 8.41 -21.92
N GLU A 429 8.92 8.10 -22.91
CA GLU A 429 9.06 8.93 -24.12
C GLU A 429 7.79 8.90 -24.99
N THR A 430 7.14 7.75 -25.08
CA THR A 430 5.95 7.53 -25.91
C THR A 430 4.69 8.14 -25.31
N TYR A 431 4.49 8.06 -24.00
CA TYR A 431 3.24 8.42 -23.31
C TYR A 431 3.38 9.60 -22.34
N GLY A 432 4.60 9.98 -21.96
CA GLY A 432 4.89 11.00 -20.95
C GLY A 432 5.55 10.39 -19.71
N TYR A 433 6.38 11.18 -19.02
CA TYR A 433 7.04 10.74 -17.78
C TYR A 433 6.06 10.78 -16.60
N HIS A 434 5.99 9.68 -15.85
CA HIS A 434 5.12 9.52 -14.67
C HIS A 434 5.95 9.24 -13.43
N ILE A 435 6.38 10.30 -12.75
CA ILE A 435 7.34 10.22 -11.63
C ILE A 435 6.57 10.35 -10.33
N SER A 436 6.60 9.32 -9.49
CA SER A 436 5.82 9.23 -8.26
C SER A 436 6.68 9.26 -7.00
N LYS A 437 6.19 9.92 -5.95
CA LYS A 437 6.73 9.87 -4.58
C LYS A 437 5.59 9.73 -3.57
N THR A 438 5.72 8.79 -2.64
CA THR A 438 4.72 8.48 -1.62
C THR A 438 5.37 8.45 -0.24
N SER A 439 4.71 8.98 0.78
CA SER A 439 5.15 8.84 2.18
C SER A 439 4.01 9.13 3.16
N TYR A 440 4.30 9.16 4.45
CA TYR A 440 3.31 9.44 5.48
C TYR A 440 3.89 10.09 6.74
N PHE A 441 2.97 10.74 7.45
CA PHE A 441 3.15 11.23 8.81
C PHE A 441 2.31 10.40 9.78
N LEU A 442 2.82 10.21 10.99
CA LEU A 442 2.09 9.70 12.14
C LEU A 442 1.33 10.85 12.82
N CYS A 443 0.06 10.61 13.14
CA CYS A 443 -0.82 11.53 13.86
C CYS A 443 -1.75 10.72 14.77
N TYR A 444 -1.42 10.67 16.06
CA TYR A 444 -2.16 9.90 17.06
C TYR A 444 -3.40 10.63 17.61
N ASP A 445 -3.62 11.89 17.23
CA ASP A 445 -4.79 12.69 17.61
C ASP A 445 -5.80 12.81 16.45
N PRO A 446 -6.95 12.11 16.51
CA PRO A 446 -8.01 12.24 15.50
C PRO A 446 -8.59 13.65 15.38
N ALA A 447 -8.56 14.46 16.43
CA ALA A 447 -9.05 15.84 16.38
C ALA A 447 -8.13 16.74 15.53
N THR A 448 -6.82 16.51 15.58
CA THR A 448 -5.84 17.14 14.69
C THR A 448 -6.01 16.72 13.24
N ILE A 449 -6.22 15.43 12.96
CA ILE A 449 -6.55 14.95 11.61
C ILE A 449 -7.79 15.69 11.08
N LYS A 450 -8.87 15.70 11.87
CA LYS A 450 -10.12 16.40 11.52
C LYS A 450 -9.88 17.88 11.23
N ARG A 451 -9.16 18.59 12.11
CA ARG A 451 -8.81 20.01 11.97
C ARG A 451 -8.03 20.32 10.69
N ILE A 452 -7.05 19.49 10.32
CA ILE A 452 -6.26 19.65 9.08
C ILE A 452 -7.19 19.60 7.86
N PHE A 453 -7.99 18.54 7.73
CA PHE A 453 -8.85 18.37 6.56
C PHE A 453 -10.05 19.34 6.56
N GLU A 454 -10.58 19.75 7.72
CA GLU A 454 -11.59 20.82 7.81
C GLU A 454 -11.02 22.18 7.41
N ARG A 455 -9.76 22.50 7.73
CA ARG A 455 -9.07 23.70 7.23
C ARG A 455 -8.94 23.67 5.71
N LEU A 456 -8.55 22.54 5.11
CA LEU A 456 -8.43 22.41 3.65
C LEU A 456 -9.77 22.54 2.90
N ARG A 457 -10.90 22.24 3.55
CA ARG A 457 -12.26 22.43 3.01
C ARG A 457 -12.80 23.85 3.19
N ASN A 458 -12.19 24.64 4.07
CA ASN A 458 -12.67 25.97 4.44
C ASN A 458 -11.50 26.97 4.46
N PHE A 459 -10.65 26.92 3.43
CA PHE A 459 -9.31 27.51 3.41
C PHE A 459 -9.38 29.04 3.40
N ASP A 460 -10.12 29.61 2.44
CA ASP A 460 -10.38 31.06 2.34
C ASP A 460 -11.83 31.43 2.77
N GLY A 461 -12.59 30.47 3.29
CA GLY A 461 -14.01 30.63 3.65
C GLY A 461 -14.80 29.32 3.56
N PRO A 462 -16.07 29.29 3.99
CA PRO A 462 -16.87 28.05 4.06
C PRO A 462 -16.98 27.32 2.71
N GLN A 463 -16.67 26.02 2.69
CA GLN A 463 -16.63 25.18 1.48
C GLN A 463 -15.70 25.68 0.36
N CYS A 464 -14.71 26.51 0.68
CA CYS A 464 -13.69 26.98 -0.25
C CYS A 464 -12.41 26.15 -0.08
N TYR A 465 -12.05 25.36 -1.11
CA TYR A 465 -10.77 24.65 -1.17
C TYR A 465 -9.63 25.59 -1.63
N PRO A 466 -8.36 25.31 -1.28
CA PRO A 466 -7.23 26.14 -1.70
C PRO A 466 -7.10 26.19 -3.23
N LYS A 467 -6.84 27.39 -3.76
CA LYS A 467 -6.59 27.63 -5.19
C LYS A 467 -5.11 27.48 -5.58
N CYS A 468 -4.22 27.46 -4.60
CA CYS A 468 -2.79 27.22 -4.79
C CYS A 468 -2.20 26.50 -3.56
N CYS A 469 -0.99 25.96 -3.73
CA CYS A 469 -0.16 25.40 -2.68
C CYS A 469 1.25 26.00 -2.80
N GLY A 470 1.57 26.99 -1.94
CA GLY A 470 2.73 27.84 -2.18
C GLY A 470 2.63 28.53 -3.54
N VAL A 471 3.62 28.33 -4.41
CA VAL A 471 3.65 28.87 -5.78
C VAL A 471 2.83 28.07 -6.80
N TYR A 472 2.34 26.88 -6.44
CA TYR A 472 1.71 25.94 -7.39
C TYR A 472 0.20 26.15 -7.45
N ASN A 473 -0.31 26.59 -8.60
CA ASN A 473 -1.75 26.75 -8.83
C ASN A 473 -2.47 25.40 -8.95
N ILE A 474 -3.61 25.28 -8.29
CA ILE A 474 -4.49 24.11 -8.32
C ILE A 474 -5.54 24.31 -9.42
N LEU A 475 -5.59 23.37 -10.36
CA LEU A 475 -6.57 23.30 -11.44
C LEU A 475 -7.87 22.63 -10.98
N HIS A 476 -7.75 21.48 -10.30
CA HIS A 476 -8.91 20.74 -9.78
C HIS A 476 -8.70 20.21 -8.36
N VAL A 477 -9.81 20.08 -7.62
CA VAL A 477 -9.87 19.46 -6.29
C VAL A 477 -10.98 18.42 -6.28
N ARG A 478 -10.64 17.21 -5.84
CA ARG A 478 -11.58 16.10 -5.61
C ARG A 478 -11.48 15.66 -4.15
N ASP A 479 -12.54 15.83 -3.37
CA ASP A 479 -12.65 15.33 -2.00
C ASP A 479 -13.66 14.18 -1.92
N ILE A 480 -13.15 12.96 -1.84
CA ILE A 480 -13.93 11.72 -1.71
C ILE A 480 -14.68 11.65 -0.37
N THR A 481 -14.25 12.42 0.63
CA THR A 481 -14.90 12.48 1.95
C THR A 481 -16.26 13.18 1.88
N THR A 482 -16.34 14.26 1.10
CA THR A 482 -17.56 15.06 0.89
C THR A 482 -18.31 14.69 -0.38
N GLY A 483 -17.63 14.08 -1.36
CA GLY A 483 -18.14 13.81 -2.69
C GLY A 483 -18.00 14.99 -3.65
N TYR A 484 -17.17 15.98 -3.32
CA TYR A 484 -16.90 17.14 -4.17
C TYR A 484 -15.86 16.80 -5.25
N ASP A 485 -16.07 17.29 -6.48
CA ASP A 485 -15.06 17.22 -7.56
C ASP A 485 -15.20 18.42 -8.51
N SER A 486 -14.24 19.36 -8.46
CA SER A 486 -14.28 20.57 -9.29
C SER A 486 -13.99 20.33 -10.78
N SER A 487 -13.59 19.12 -11.19
CA SER A 487 -13.48 18.74 -12.61
C SER A 487 -14.84 18.39 -13.24
N GLN A 488 -15.88 18.18 -12.43
CA GLN A 488 -17.19 17.75 -12.89
C GLN A 488 -18.17 18.92 -12.96
N LEU A 489 -19.00 18.97 -14.02
CA LEU A 489 -19.96 20.04 -14.29
C LEU A 489 -20.99 20.26 -13.16
N ASN A 490 -21.29 19.22 -12.39
CA ASN A 490 -22.21 19.25 -11.26
C ASN A 490 -21.49 19.33 -9.90
N HIS A 491 -20.17 19.50 -9.91
CA HIS A 491 -19.24 19.48 -8.78
C HIS A 491 -19.30 18.22 -7.89
N LYS A 492 -19.74 17.07 -8.42
CA LYS A 492 -19.82 15.80 -7.70
C LYS A 492 -18.86 14.77 -8.25
N ALA A 493 -18.13 14.10 -7.36
CA ALA A 493 -17.28 12.98 -7.72
C ALA A 493 -18.09 11.82 -8.32
N VAL A 494 -17.55 11.19 -9.38
CA VAL A 494 -18.06 9.94 -9.96
C VAL A 494 -17.77 8.74 -9.04
N LEU A 495 -16.69 8.83 -8.26
CA LEU A 495 -16.26 7.80 -7.32
C LEU A 495 -17.16 7.73 -6.07
N PRO A 496 -17.31 6.55 -5.44
CA PRO A 496 -18.09 6.39 -4.21
C PRO A 496 -17.59 7.30 -3.07
N VAL A 497 -18.52 7.94 -2.35
CA VAL A 497 -18.21 8.86 -1.24
C VAL A 497 -17.87 8.07 0.03
N SER A 498 -16.73 8.37 0.65
CA SER A 498 -16.25 7.70 1.87
C SER A 498 -16.18 8.68 3.06
N ARG A 499 -17.35 9.02 3.63
CA ARG A 499 -17.45 10.04 4.71
C ARG A 499 -16.60 9.78 5.96
N SER A 500 -16.19 8.53 6.19
CA SER A 500 -15.38 8.11 7.34
C SER A 500 -13.88 8.05 7.07
N SER A 501 -13.41 8.29 5.85
CA SER A 501 -11.97 8.32 5.50
C SER A 501 -11.65 9.63 4.80
N GLN A 502 -10.70 10.38 5.34
CA GLN A 502 -10.30 11.65 4.75
C GLN A 502 -9.49 11.36 3.47
N MET A 503 -9.90 11.91 2.33
CA MET A 503 -9.17 11.79 1.07
C MET A 503 -9.45 12.96 0.13
N ILE A 504 -8.46 13.85 -0.05
CA ILE A 504 -8.49 15.00 -0.97
C ILE A 504 -7.38 14.84 -2.00
N THR A 505 -7.72 14.96 -3.28
CA THR A 505 -6.80 14.97 -4.43
C THR A 505 -6.77 16.35 -5.06
N PHE A 506 -5.58 16.86 -5.32
CA PHE A 506 -5.29 18.13 -5.98
C PHE A 506 -4.63 17.85 -7.33
N THR A 507 -5.18 18.39 -8.40
CA THR A 507 -4.53 18.42 -9.73
C THR A 507 -3.99 19.82 -9.95
N PHE A 508 -2.71 19.95 -10.23
CA PHE A 508 -2.01 21.22 -10.39
C PHE A 508 -1.85 21.60 -11.86
N GLN A 509 -1.68 22.90 -12.14
CA GLN A 509 -1.55 23.42 -13.52
C GLN A 509 -0.28 22.92 -14.24
N ASN A 510 0.76 22.52 -13.51
CA ASN A 510 2.00 21.95 -14.05
C ASN A 510 1.91 20.44 -14.36
N GLY A 511 0.73 19.82 -14.24
CA GLY A 511 0.55 18.39 -14.48
C GLY A 511 0.80 17.49 -13.27
N CYS A 512 1.21 18.04 -12.12
CA CYS A 512 1.31 17.27 -10.89
C CYS A 512 -0.09 16.89 -10.34
N VAL A 513 -0.21 15.69 -9.78
CA VAL A 513 -1.38 15.21 -9.04
C VAL A 513 -0.93 14.79 -7.65
N ALA A 514 -1.55 15.34 -6.59
CA ALA A 514 -1.23 14.98 -5.22
C ALA A 514 -2.48 14.64 -4.39
N THR A 515 -2.47 13.50 -3.71
CA THR A 515 -3.53 13.03 -2.81
C THR A 515 -3.07 13.03 -1.36
N LEU A 516 -3.82 13.70 -0.49
CA LEU A 516 -3.74 13.57 0.97
C LEU A 516 -4.82 12.60 1.46
N ARG A 517 -4.45 11.58 2.22
CA ARG A 517 -5.37 10.53 2.70
C ARG A 517 -5.06 10.06 4.13
N THR A 518 -6.08 9.76 4.93
CA THR A 518 -5.89 9.05 6.22
C THR A 518 -5.94 7.53 6.04
N SER A 519 -5.07 6.80 6.76
CA SER A 519 -5.26 5.37 6.94
C SER A 519 -6.54 5.10 7.76
N GLY A 520 -7.26 4.02 7.45
CA GLY A 520 -8.48 3.65 8.17
C GLY A 520 -8.22 2.83 9.43
N THR A 521 -7.03 2.23 9.55
CA THR A 521 -6.65 1.29 10.62
C THR A 521 -5.37 1.70 11.36
N GLU A 522 -4.72 2.78 10.93
CA GLU A 522 -3.46 3.25 11.50
C GLU A 522 -3.50 4.78 11.71
N PRO A 523 -2.80 5.33 12.71
CA PRO A 523 -2.72 6.77 12.96
C PRO A 523 -1.80 7.47 11.95
N LYS A 524 -2.11 7.37 10.66
CA LYS A 524 -1.28 7.87 9.54
C LYS A 524 -2.03 8.81 8.61
N ILE A 525 -1.41 9.93 8.26
CA ILE A 525 -1.76 10.78 7.12
C ILE A 525 -0.74 10.48 6.01
N LYS A 526 -1.18 9.82 4.94
CA LYS A 526 -0.39 9.52 3.75
C LYS A 526 -0.49 10.66 2.75
N TYR A 527 0.61 10.92 2.03
CA TYR A 527 0.59 11.66 0.77
C TYR A 527 1.08 10.79 -0.38
N TYR A 528 0.47 10.99 -1.54
CA TYR A 528 0.85 10.40 -2.81
C TYR A 528 0.97 11.55 -3.81
N ALA A 529 2.13 11.78 -4.40
CA ALA A 529 2.34 12.85 -5.36
C ALA A 529 3.01 12.32 -6.62
N GLU A 530 2.50 12.72 -7.78
CA GLU A 530 2.97 12.26 -9.08
C GLU A 530 3.09 13.44 -10.05
N MET A 531 4.25 13.60 -10.66
CA MET A 531 4.43 14.49 -11.80
C MET A 531 4.07 13.73 -13.08
N CYS A 532 3.02 14.17 -13.78
CA CYS A 532 2.59 13.63 -15.06
C CYS A 532 3.01 14.59 -16.19
N ALA A 533 4.19 14.37 -16.76
CA ALA A 533 4.70 15.17 -17.86
C ALA A 533 4.10 14.75 -19.21
N LEU A 534 3.94 15.70 -20.13
CA LEU A 534 3.55 15.39 -21.52
C LEU A 534 4.75 14.80 -22.30
N PRO A 535 4.51 13.98 -23.35
CA PRO A 535 5.55 13.58 -24.29
C PRO A 535 6.38 14.78 -24.80
N GLY A 536 7.70 14.61 -24.89
CA GLY A 536 8.65 15.68 -25.22
C GLY A 536 9.19 16.48 -24.03
N HIS A 537 8.54 16.42 -22.86
CA HIS A 537 9.11 16.93 -21.59
C HIS A 537 9.82 15.79 -20.85
N SER A 538 10.99 15.39 -21.34
CA SER A 538 11.71 14.18 -20.91
C SER A 538 12.85 14.40 -19.89
N ASP A 539 13.12 15.62 -19.45
CA ASP A 539 14.14 15.86 -18.42
C ASP A 539 13.65 15.39 -17.04
N ARG A 540 13.94 14.11 -16.75
CA ARG A 540 13.62 13.45 -15.49
C ARG A 540 14.17 14.20 -14.27
N GLY A 541 15.33 14.85 -14.38
CA GLY A 541 15.95 15.57 -13.26
C GLY A 541 15.15 16.80 -12.86
N VAL A 542 14.75 17.60 -13.86
CA VAL A 542 13.87 18.77 -13.67
C VAL A 542 12.52 18.35 -13.09
N LEU A 543 11.91 17.30 -13.63
CA LEU A 543 10.61 16.79 -13.14
C LEU A 543 10.70 16.25 -11.70
N GLU A 544 11.78 15.55 -11.33
CA GLU A 544 12.01 15.06 -9.96
C GLU A 544 12.22 16.19 -8.95
N GLU A 545 12.87 17.29 -9.38
CA GLU A 545 13.08 18.49 -8.59
C GLU A 545 11.78 19.29 -8.42
N GLU A 546 11.01 19.49 -9.47
CA GLU A 546 9.72 20.20 -9.40
C GLU A 546 8.70 19.43 -8.55
N LEU A 547 8.64 18.10 -8.69
CA LEU A 547 7.85 17.24 -7.82
C LEU A 547 8.28 17.36 -6.35
N GLN A 548 9.59 17.44 -6.09
CA GLN A 548 10.13 17.58 -4.74
C GLN A 548 9.69 18.91 -4.09
N LYS A 549 9.85 20.03 -4.81
CA LYS A 549 9.43 21.36 -4.37
C LYS A 549 7.92 21.45 -4.12
N LEU A 550 7.11 20.79 -4.94
CA LEU A 550 5.65 20.73 -4.75
C LEU A 550 5.28 19.89 -3.51
N ILE A 551 5.97 18.77 -3.27
CA ILE A 551 5.79 17.97 -2.04
C ILE A 551 6.16 18.79 -0.80
N GLU A 552 7.26 19.53 -0.83
CA GLU A 552 7.66 20.46 0.23
C GLU A 552 6.57 21.52 0.48
N ALA A 553 6.09 22.19 -0.58
CA ALA A 553 4.98 23.14 -0.46
C ALA A 553 3.71 22.51 0.13
N LEU A 554 3.36 21.29 -0.28
CA LEU A 554 2.20 20.54 0.23
C LEU A 554 2.37 20.15 1.71
N ILE A 555 3.56 19.76 2.13
CA ILE A 555 3.86 19.49 3.54
C ILE A 555 3.72 20.78 4.35
N GLU A 556 4.44 21.83 3.96
CA GLU A 556 4.49 23.09 4.72
C GLU A 556 3.14 23.79 4.80
N ASN A 557 2.43 23.93 3.67
CA ASN A 557 1.21 24.73 3.59
C ASN A 557 -0.06 23.93 3.98
N PHE A 558 -0.13 22.63 3.66
CA PHE A 558 -1.35 21.83 3.86
C PHE A 558 -1.30 20.92 5.09
N LEU A 559 -0.14 20.32 5.41
CA LEU A 559 0.00 19.47 6.60
C LEU A 559 0.50 20.24 7.83
N GLU A 560 1.29 21.30 7.64
CA GLU A 560 1.91 22.13 8.69
C GLU A 560 2.50 21.29 9.86
N PRO A 561 3.45 20.35 9.62
CA PRO A 561 3.81 19.31 10.60
C PRO A 561 4.17 19.82 12.00
N ALA A 562 4.98 20.88 12.10
CA ALA A 562 5.39 21.46 13.37
C ALA A 562 4.21 22.03 14.18
N LYS A 563 3.26 22.67 13.51
CA LYS A 563 2.05 23.26 14.10
C LYS A 563 1.03 22.20 14.53
N ASN A 564 0.98 21.08 13.81
CA ASN A 564 0.05 19.98 14.05
C ASN A 564 0.66 18.78 14.79
N GLY A 565 1.91 18.87 15.27
CA GLY A 565 2.57 17.78 16.00
C GLY A 565 2.75 16.49 15.18
N LEU A 566 2.84 16.59 13.85
CA LEU A 566 2.95 15.43 12.97
C LEU A 566 4.38 14.88 12.99
N THR A 567 4.53 13.56 13.18
CA THR A 567 5.85 12.90 13.20
C THR A 567 6.09 12.19 11.86
N TRP A 568 7.29 12.28 11.31
CA TRP A 568 7.65 11.57 10.06
C TRP A 568 7.72 10.04 10.23
N ARG A 569 7.58 9.29 9.12
CA ARG A 569 7.81 7.82 9.07
C ARG A 569 9.13 7.41 9.74
N SER A 570 10.21 8.16 9.51
CA SER A 570 11.49 7.98 10.18
C SER A 570 12.19 9.34 10.42
N ALA A 571 13.06 9.41 11.42
CA ALA A 571 13.88 10.60 11.67
C ALA A 571 14.90 10.87 10.55
N SER A 572 15.31 9.84 9.79
CA SER A 572 16.20 9.95 8.63
C SER A 572 15.52 10.51 7.38
N ASP A 573 14.21 10.37 7.23
CA ASP A 573 13.49 10.95 6.09
C ASP A 573 13.32 12.47 6.27
N HIS A 574 13.12 12.92 7.51
CA HIS A 574 13.16 14.34 7.86
C HIS A 574 14.53 14.96 7.48
N SER A 575 15.64 14.30 7.80
CA SER A 575 16.97 14.87 7.51
C SER A 575 17.28 14.93 6.01
N LYS A 576 16.79 13.97 5.21
CA LYS A 576 16.92 13.98 3.73
C LYS A 576 16.21 15.16 3.06
N LEU A 577 15.03 15.58 3.53
CA LEU A 577 14.40 16.82 3.05
C LEU A 577 15.13 18.06 3.56
N THR A 578 15.41 18.16 4.87
CA THR A 578 15.96 19.41 5.44
C THR A 578 17.40 19.71 5.05
N THR A 579 18.23 18.70 4.72
CA THR A 579 19.60 18.95 4.23
C THR A 579 19.64 19.47 2.79
N LYS A 580 18.63 19.16 1.96
CA LYS A 580 18.49 19.80 0.63
C LYS A 580 17.97 21.23 0.74
N ALA A 581 16.94 21.48 1.55
CA ALA A 581 16.41 22.84 1.76
C ALA A 581 17.50 23.84 2.24
N ALA A 582 18.37 23.41 3.16
CA ALA A 582 19.48 24.23 3.66
C ALA A 582 20.55 24.54 2.60
N SER A 583 20.80 23.65 1.64
CA SER A 583 21.78 23.88 0.55
C SER A 583 21.20 24.71 -0.60
N SER A 584 19.89 24.65 -0.85
CA SER A 584 19.23 25.57 -1.80
C SER A 584 19.13 27.02 -1.30
N LEU A 585 19.09 27.24 0.02
CA LEU A 585 19.03 28.58 0.63
C LEU A 585 20.39 29.29 0.77
N GLN A 586 21.51 28.61 0.48
CA GLN A 586 22.86 29.20 0.51
C GLN A 586 23.44 29.57 -0.87
N LEU A 587 22.69 29.37 -1.96
CA LEU A 587 23.16 29.59 -3.34
C LEU A 587 22.54 30.80 -4.06
N SER A 588 21.88 31.72 -3.34
CA SER A 588 21.33 32.97 -3.92
C SER A 588 22.04 34.25 -3.47
N GLU A 589 23.08 34.17 -2.62
CA GLU A 589 23.90 35.33 -2.21
C GLU A 589 25.40 35.04 -2.29
N THR A 590 25.99 35.20 -3.49
CA THR A 590 27.33 35.79 -3.69
C THR A 590 27.68 35.87 -5.19
N PHE A 591 27.88 37.09 -5.69
CA PHE A 591 28.57 37.33 -6.97
C PHE A 591 29.56 38.49 -6.78
N SER A 592 30.77 38.34 -7.37
CA SER A 592 31.99 39.11 -7.08
C SER A 592 32.51 38.90 -5.64
N THR A 593 33.79 38.61 -5.41
CA THR A 593 35.00 38.89 -6.20
C THR A 593 35.82 37.64 -6.54
N GLY A 594 36.59 37.69 -7.62
CA GLY A 594 37.30 36.52 -8.15
C GLY A 594 38.69 36.29 -7.54
N LEU A 595 39.01 35.04 -7.23
CA LEU A 595 40.37 34.52 -7.14
C LEU A 595 40.35 33.02 -7.48
N ASN A 596 40.83 32.67 -8.67
CA ASN A 596 40.89 31.29 -9.13
C ASN A 596 42.00 30.53 -8.39
N LEU A 597 41.65 29.43 -7.72
CA LEU A 597 42.60 28.33 -7.47
C LEU A 597 42.12 27.07 -8.19
N TYR A 598 42.90 26.67 -9.20
CA TYR A 598 42.80 25.35 -9.80
C TYR A 598 43.35 24.32 -8.81
N CYS A 599 42.59 23.25 -8.56
CA CYS A 599 43.13 22.05 -7.93
C CYS A 599 42.99 20.87 -8.91
N LEU A 600 44.10 20.51 -9.56
CA LEU A 600 44.15 19.28 -10.36
C LEU A 600 44.16 18.08 -9.42
N CYS A 601 43.21 17.15 -9.58
CA CYS A 601 43.38 15.78 -9.12
C CYS A 601 43.73 14.90 -10.33
N ILE A 602 45.01 14.51 -10.39
CA ILE A 602 45.53 13.56 -11.36
C ILE A 602 45.00 12.16 -10.99
N LYS A 603 44.24 11.53 -11.88
CA LYS A 603 44.01 10.08 -11.85
C LYS A 603 45.10 9.41 -12.68
N GLU A 604 46.01 8.70 -12.04
CA GLU A 604 46.98 7.86 -12.75
C GLU A 604 46.27 6.72 -13.48
N LYS A 605 46.47 6.66 -14.80
CA LYS A 605 46.30 5.43 -15.58
C LYS A 605 47.59 4.64 -15.45
N ASN A 606 47.50 3.36 -15.07
CA ASN A 606 48.57 2.40 -15.32
C ASN A 606 48.12 1.38 -16.37
N THR A 607 48.60 1.59 -17.60
CA THR A 607 48.64 0.58 -18.66
C THR A 607 50.11 0.34 -19.01
N LYS A 608 50.57 -0.90 -18.86
CA LYS A 608 51.77 -1.39 -19.56
C LYS A 608 51.57 -2.83 -20.00
N GLU A 609 51.59 -3.02 -21.30
CA GLU A 609 51.94 -4.29 -21.92
C GLU A 609 53.46 -4.48 -21.88
N ALA A 610 53.92 -5.72 -21.75
CA ALA A 610 55.03 -6.32 -22.50
C ALA A 610 55.23 -7.77 -22.03
N GLY A 611 55.37 -8.71 -22.97
CA GLY A 611 55.59 -10.13 -22.65
C GLY A 611 57.04 -10.47 -22.27
N GLY A 612 57.24 -11.67 -21.72
CA GLY A 612 58.55 -12.19 -21.35
C GLY A 612 58.46 -13.65 -20.87
N ASP A 613 59.22 -14.51 -21.52
CA ASP A 613 59.14 -15.98 -21.48
C ASP A 613 59.70 -16.66 -20.21
N GLU A 614 59.47 -17.97 -20.12
CA GLU A 614 60.23 -19.00 -19.39
C GLU A 614 60.28 -19.08 -17.84
N ARG A 615 59.66 -20.19 -17.36
CA ARG A 615 60.22 -21.26 -16.49
C ARG A 615 59.98 -21.29 -14.97
N LEU A 616 59.75 -22.55 -14.56
CA LEU A 616 59.84 -23.18 -13.24
C LEU A 616 58.77 -22.82 -12.18
N ALA A 617 58.28 -23.73 -11.34
CA ALA A 617 57.94 -25.16 -11.50
C ALA A 617 57.32 -25.70 -10.18
N LYS A 618 56.32 -26.59 -10.32
CA LYS A 618 56.04 -27.76 -9.45
C LYS A 618 55.61 -27.60 -7.98
N LEU A 619 54.63 -28.47 -7.64
CA LEU A 619 54.41 -29.17 -6.35
C LEU A 619 53.87 -28.30 -5.19
N LEU A 620 52.88 -28.73 -4.38
CA LEU A 620 52.33 -30.07 -4.11
C LEU A 620 50.80 -30.09 -3.95
N HIS A 621 50.20 -31.27 -4.21
CA HIS A 621 48.91 -31.67 -3.64
C HIS A 621 49.01 -31.88 -2.13
N CYS A 622 47.91 -31.65 -1.40
CA CYS A 622 47.46 -32.53 -0.32
C CYS A 622 45.96 -32.32 -0.07
N ASP A 623 45.15 -33.34 -0.32
CA ASP A 623 43.80 -33.47 0.22
C ASP A 623 43.85 -33.74 1.73
N PHE A 624 42.82 -33.35 2.48
CA PHE A 624 42.30 -34.18 3.58
C PHE A 624 40.85 -33.81 3.93
N GLU A 625 40.06 -34.84 4.24
CA GLU A 625 38.61 -34.73 4.46
C GLU A 625 38.19 -34.54 5.93
N ASN A 626 36.91 -34.14 6.08
CA ASN A 626 35.92 -34.66 7.03
C ASN A 626 35.94 -34.32 8.55
N SER A 627 34.81 -33.74 8.96
CA SER A 627 34.01 -34.00 10.18
C SER A 627 34.43 -33.42 11.55
N PHE A 628 33.47 -32.87 12.32
CA PHE A 628 32.90 -33.48 13.55
C PHE A 628 31.76 -32.65 14.23
N TRP A 629 30.57 -33.27 14.38
CA TRP A 629 29.63 -33.29 15.53
C TRP A 629 29.12 -32.02 16.28
N SER A 630 27.86 -31.65 15.98
CA SER A 630 26.65 -31.56 16.84
C SER A 630 26.66 -31.23 18.37
N CYS A 631 25.72 -30.32 18.73
CA CYS A 631 24.83 -30.33 19.93
C CYS A 631 25.36 -29.80 21.30
N PRO A 632 24.50 -29.46 22.29
CA PRO A 632 23.64 -28.27 22.34
C PRO A 632 23.81 -27.45 23.66
N VAL A 633 23.23 -26.24 23.75
CA VAL A 633 23.13 -25.49 25.03
C VAL A 633 21.69 -25.08 25.34
N ARG A 634 21.24 -25.45 26.56
CA ARG A 634 19.95 -25.05 27.15
C ARG A 634 20.07 -23.66 27.79
N HIS A 635 19.03 -22.84 27.67
CA HIS A 635 18.84 -21.69 28.56
C HIS A 635 18.06 -22.09 29.82
N CYS A 636 18.57 -21.72 31.00
CA CYS A 636 17.81 -21.63 32.25
C CYS A 636 18.13 -20.33 33.00
N PHE A 637 17.08 -19.78 33.61
CA PHE A 637 16.90 -18.54 34.35
C PHE A 637 17.91 -18.20 35.48
N GLY A 638 17.96 -16.90 35.84
CA GLY A 638 18.47 -16.39 37.12
C GLY A 638 19.07 -14.97 37.01
N THR A 639 18.28 -13.89 37.08
CA THR A 639 18.03 -13.05 38.28
C THR A 639 19.25 -12.37 38.92
N GLY A 640 19.27 -11.03 38.99
CA GLY A 640 20.14 -10.27 39.90
C GLY A 640 20.55 -8.88 39.41
N GLU A 641 20.16 -7.82 40.14
CA GLU A 641 20.68 -6.45 40.00
C GLU A 641 22.02 -6.27 40.75
N LEU A 642 22.82 -5.27 40.35
CA LEU A 642 23.77 -4.43 41.11
C LEU A 642 24.68 -3.74 40.06
N VAL A 643 24.70 -2.42 39.84
CA VAL A 643 25.04 -1.28 40.73
C VAL A 643 26.52 -1.22 41.14
N LEU A 644 27.26 -0.40 40.38
CA LEU A 644 28.32 0.55 40.78
C LEU A 644 29.53 0.10 41.64
N ASP A 645 30.70 0.08 40.97
CA ASP A 645 31.79 1.09 41.10
C ASP A 645 33.20 0.62 41.54
N SER A 646 34.20 1.42 41.11
CA SER A 646 35.57 1.58 41.62
C SER A 646 36.63 0.50 41.31
N SER A 647 37.26 0.69 40.15
CA SER A 647 38.72 0.75 39.94
C SER A 647 39.68 0.14 40.97
N LEU A 648 40.59 -0.73 40.50
CA LEU A 648 41.93 -0.89 41.09
C LEU A 648 42.96 -1.39 40.05
N LEU A 649 44.21 -0.93 40.25
CA LEU A 649 45.47 -1.49 39.75
C LEU A 649 45.90 -1.25 38.28
N SER A 650 46.63 -0.14 38.15
CA SER A 650 47.96 -0.09 37.53
C SER A 650 48.91 -1.19 38.10
N LEU A 651 50.10 -1.52 37.56
CA LEU A 651 51.15 -0.72 36.91
C LEU A 651 52.26 -1.67 36.33
N THR A 652 53.21 -1.11 35.58
CA THR A 652 54.55 -1.63 35.14
C THR A 652 54.67 -2.44 33.84
N ALA A 653 55.74 -2.35 33.02
CA ALA A 653 56.68 -1.23 32.77
C ALA A 653 57.65 -1.48 31.56
N SER A 654 57.65 -0.59 30.55
CA SER A 654 58.79 -0.27 29.63
C SER A 654 59.30 -1.37 28.65
N LYS A 655 60.00 -1.10 27.53
CA LYS A 655 60.95 -0.01 27.19
C LYS A 655 61.18 0.13 25.65
N GLU A 656 61.91 1.20 25.27
CA GLU A 656 62.75 1.38 24.05
C GLU A 656 62.26 2.11 22.75
N LYS A 657 62.51 3.43 22.76
CA LYS A 657 63.23 4.28 21.77
C LYS A 657 62.88 4.28 20.25
N GLN A 658 62.48 5.47 19.78
CA GLN A 658 62.78 6.02 18.44
C GLN A 658 63.70 7.26 18.57
N GLN A 659 64.60 7.50 17.59
CA GLN A 659 65.00 8.84 17.13
C GLN A 659 65.88 8.81 15.86
N GLN A 660 65.98 9.97 15.18
CA GLN A 660 66.69 10.28 13.91
C GLN A 660 65.92 9.95 12.60
N LEU A 661 65.93 10.78 11.54
CA LEU A 661 66.46 12.16 11.37
C LEU A 661 65.83 12.86 10.12
N LEU A 662 65.95 14.21 10.12
CA LEU A 662 65.77 15.23 9.06
C LEU A 662 64.36 15.83 8.89
N GLY A 663 64.15 17.15 8.88
CA GLY A 663 65.05 18.29 9.16
C GLY A 663 64.93 19.42 8.15
N PHE A 664 64.29 20.53 8.52
CA PHE A 664 64.46 21.84 7.88
C PHE A 664 64.30 22.97 8.91
N VAL A 665 65.19 23.97 8.84
CA VAL A 665 65.27 25.12 9.73
C VAL A 665 65.63 26.37 8.91
N CYS A 666 64.85 27.43 9.07
CA CYS A 666 65.23 28.85 8.93
C CYS A 666 64.32 29.57 9.95
N VAL A 667 64.81 30.00 11.12
CA VAL A 667 65.54 31.26 11.36
C VAL A 667 64.83 32.43 10.69
N GLY A 668 64.23 33.30 11.50
CA GLY A 668 63.54 34.52 11.05
C GLY A 668 64.32 35.77 11.41
N ASP A 669 63.76 36.93 11.09
CA ASP A 669 64.26 38.22 11.59
C ASP A 669 63.16 39.30 11.66
N ASP A 670 63.46 40.34 12.43
CA ASP A 670 62.85 41.67 12.54
C ASP A 670 61.34 41.87 12.77
N GLY A 671 61.05 42.35 13.99
CA GLY A 671 59.75 42.83 14.41
C GLY A 671 59.37 44.25 13.98
N ARG A 672 58.06 44.51 14.09
CA ARG A 672 57.47 45.76 14.59
C ARG A 672 55.98 45.57 14.92
N ARG A 673 55.56 46.08 16.09
CA ARG A 673 54.16 46.41 16.42
C ARG A 673 53.73 47.68 15.63
N PRO A 674 52.42 47.99 15.39
CA PRO A 674 51.37 47.89 16.41
C PRO A 674 49.89 47.61 16.01
N GLN A 675 49.13 47.26 17.05
CA GLN A 675 47.71 47.59 17.32
C GLN A 675 46.59 47.22 16.32
N GLY A 676 45.73 46.30 16.77
CA GLY A 676 44.38 46.03 16.26
C GLY A 676 43.77 44.86 17.03
N ALA A 677 42.70 45.07 17.81
CA ALA A 677 42.23 44.10 18.80
C ALA A 677 41.15 43.16 18.26
N LEU A 678 41.23 41.87 18.64
CA LEU A 678 40.13 40.90 18.62
C LEU A 678 40.40 39.84 19.69
N GLU A 679 39.71 39.92 20.84
CA GLU A 679 39.75 38.86 21.85
C GLU A 679 38.88 37.67 21.43
N PHE A 680 39.46 36.48 21.40
CA PHE A 680 38.71 35.23 21.55
C PHE A 680 38.51 34.94 23.04
N LYS A 681 37.27 34.70 23.47
CA LYS A 681 36.98 34.05 24.75
C LYS A 681 36.03 32.87 24.55
N LEU A 682 36.56 31.68 24.79
CA LEU A 682 35.77 30.50 25.12
C LEU A 682 34.97 30.76 26.40
N LEU A 683 33.76 30.22 26.50
CA LEU A 683 33.16 29.93 27.79
C LEU A 683 32.45 28.57 27.77
N PHE A 684 32.82 27.73 28.74
CA PHE A 684 32.04 26.56 29.14
C PHE A 684 30.69 27.00 29.71
N CYS A 685 29.68 26.13 29.65
CA CYS A 685 28.57 26.21 30.57
C CYS A 685 28.09 24.82 31.02
N HIS A 686 27.87 24.71 32.32
CA HIS A 686 27.29 23.59 33.06
C HIS A 686 26.28 24.25 34.00
N TYR A 687 25.08 23.69 34.20
CA TYR A 687 24.39 23.60 35.50
C TYR A 687 23.00 22.93 35.38
N CYS A 688 22.57 22.29 36.47
CA CYS A 688 21.33 21.53 36.58
C CYS A 688 20.22 22.26 37.37
N CYS A 689 18.97 21.87 37.08
CA CYS A 689 17.78 21.75 37.96
C CYS A 689 17.33 22.92 38.87
N LEU A 690 16.04 23.27 38.79
CA LEU A 690 15.08 23.10 39.91
C LEU A 690 13.60 23.27 39.46
N SER A 691 12.65 23.12 40.41
CA SER A 691 11.25 22.76 40.16
C SER A 691 10.19 23.71 40.77
N LYS A 692 8.91 23.47 40.41
CA LYS A 692 7.63 23.86 41.06
C LYS A 692 6.97 25.23 40.78
N SER A 693 5.84 25.12 40.07
CA SER A 693 4.46 25.50 40.50
C SER A 693 4.01 26.97 40.71
N ILE A 694 2.69 27.16 40.45
CA ILE A 694 1.73 28.17 40.98
C ILE A 694 1.27 29.29 39.99
N LEU A 695 -0.06 29.46 39.95
CA LEU A 695 -0.87 30.48 39.27
C LEU A 695 -0.70 31.88 39.93
N PRO A 696 -1.00 33.00 39.23
CA PRO A 696 -2.33 33.60 39.39
C PRO A 696 -2.92 34.33 38.16
N LEU A 697 -4.19 34.73 38.30
CA LEU A 697 -4.96 35.59 37.40
C LEU A 697 -4.31 36.97 37.18
N MET A 698 -4.59 37.61 36.03
CA MET A 698 -5.15 38.97 36.00
C MET A 698 -5.75 39.37 34.64
N MET A 699 -6.97 39.91 34.67
CA MET A 699 -7.57 40.78 33.62
C MET A 699 -7.29 42.25 33.98
N PRO A 700 -7.22 43.16 32.99
CA PRO A 700 -8.40 44.00 32.64
C PRO A 700 -8.60 44.07 31.09
N LEU A 701 -9.77 44.36 30.48
CA LEU A 701 -10.58 45.61 30.50
C LEU A 701 -9.71 46.86 30.15
N GLN A 702 -10.05 47.77 29.24
CA GLN A 702 -11.34 48.21 28.65
C GLN A 702 -11.09 49.04 27.36
N LEU A 703 -12.07 49.09 26.44
CA LEU A 703 -12.49 50.27 25.59
C LEU A 703 -11.42 50.95 24.66
N ASP A 704 -11.74 51.69 23.59
CA ASP A 704 -12.94 52.42 23.13
C ASP A 704 -13.02 52.39 21.56
N ALA A 705 -14.20 52.24 20.94
CA ALA A 705 -15.08 53.29 20.35
C ALA A 705 -14.74 53.70 18.88
N ILE A 706 -15.57 53.40 17.87
CA ILE A 706 -16.79 54.09 17.35
C ILE A 706 -16.52 54.98 16.11
N GLY A 707 -17.32 54.81 15.05
CA GLY A 707 -17.36 55.68 13.84
C GLY A 707 -17.92 54.97 12.59
N TRP A 708 -19.19 54.57 12.54
CA TRP A 708 -20.35 55.34 12.01
C TRP A 708 -20.38 55.64 10.48
N HIS A 709 -21.24 54.88 9.77
CA HIS A 709 -22.15 55.31 8.68
C HIS A 709 -21.57 55.95 7.38
N ARG A 710 -22.22 55.91 6.19
CA ARG A 710 -23.56 55.44 5.77
C ARG A 710 -23.59 55.11 4.25
N VAL A 711 -24.38 54.10 3.89
CA VAL A 711 -25.24 53.95 2.69
C VAL A 711 -24.94 54.73 1.40
N GLY A 712 -24.83 53.98 0.29
CA GLY A 712 -25.07 54.47 -1.08
C GLY A 712 -25.64 53.36 -1.97
N LEU A 713 -26.95 53.38 -2.22
CA LEU A 713 -27.62 52.54 -3.23
C LEU A 713 -27.67 53.30 -4.56
N CYS A 714 -27.37 52.64 -5.68
CA CYS A 714 -27.89 53.06 -6.98
C CYS A 714 -27.95 51.88 -7.96
N VAL A 715 -28.81 52.01 -8.98
CA VAL A 715 -29.31 50.91 -9.83
C VAL A 715 -29.10 51.26 -11.31
N ALA A 716 -29.10 50.21 -12.16
CA ALA A 716 -29.29 50.19 -13.62
C ALA A 716 -28.06 50.27 -14.55
N SER A 717 -28.18 49.47 -15.61
CA SER A 717 -27.26 49.28 -16.75
C SER A 717 -27.25 50.45 -17.74
N PRO A 718 -26.37 50.43 -18.76
CA PRO A 718 -26.88 50.05 -20.08
C PRO A 718 -25.94 49.26 -21.02
N TRP A 719 -26.60 48.45 -21.86
CA TRP A 719 -26.37 48.01 -23.25
C TRP A 719 -25.15 48.42 -24.12
N LEU A 720 -24.91 47.54 -25.13
CA LEU A 720 -24.10 47.67 -26.37
C LEU A 720 -22.56 47.55 -26.20
N GLN A 721 -21.77 46.98 -27.13
CA GLN A 721 -22.03 46.46 -28.49
C GLN A 721 -20.97 45.40 -28.89
N SER A 722 -21.32 44.46 -29.79
CA SER A 722 -20.36 43.58 -30.49
C SER A 722 -19.75 44.26 -31.73
N PRO A 723 -18.70 43.66 -32.33
CA PRO A 723 -18.87 43.28 -33.73
C PRO A 723 -18.32 41.90 -34.14
N GLU A 724 -19.02 41.38 -35.15
CA GLU A 724 -18.81 40.24 -36.06
C GLU A 724 -17.65 40.46 -37.07
N VAL A 725 -17.18 39.58 -37.99
CA VAL A 725 -17.27 38.12 -38.34
C VAL A 725 -16.18 37.83 -39.42
N TRP A 726 -16.02 36.56 -39.82
CA TRP A 726 -15.69 36.00 -41.16
C TRP A 726 -14.48 35.03 -41.14
N GLY A 727 -14.57 33.79 -41.66
CA GLY A 727 -15.72 33.09 -42.25
C GLY A 727 -15.44 31.61 -42.60
N PHE A 728 -16.52 30.87 -42.91
CA PHE A 728 -16.53 29.50 -43.47
C PHE A 728 -16.76 29.52 -44.99
N PRO A 729 -16.61 28.38 -45.68
CA PRO A 729 -17.48 28.00 -46.79
C PRO A 729 -18.35 26.77 -46.45
N ALA A 730 -19.52 26.66 -47.07
CA ALA A 730 -20.51 25.61 -46.80
C ALA A 730 -21.17 25.05 -48.09
N ALA A 731 -21.71 23.83 -47.99
CA ALA A 731 -22.73 23.22 -48.86
C ALA A 731 -23.46 22.15 -48.00
N SER A 732 -24.73 22.34 -47.58
CA SER A 732 -25.98 22.01 -48.29
C SER A 732 -26.11 20.51 -48.68
N SER A 733 -27.19 19.77 -48.39
CA SER A 733 -28.62 20.15 -48.30
C SER A 733 -29.48 19.25 -47.36
N PHE A 734 -30.74 19.66 -47.14
CA PHE A 734 -31.78 19.07 -46.26
C PHE A 734 -32.46 17.78 -46.77
N ALA A 735 -33.09 16.98 -45.88
CA ALA A 735 -34.57 16.81 -45.82
C ALA A 735 -35.15 15.77 -44.81
N LEU A 736 -36.10 16.24 -43.97
CA LEU A 736 -37.39 15.65 -43.56
C LEU A 736 -37.55 14.28 -42.84
N TYR A 737 -38.25 14.34 -41.70
CA TYR A 737 -39.00 13.25 -41.03
C TYR A 737 -40.33 12.94 -41.76
N PRO A 738 -40.95 11.74 -41.54
CA PRO A 738 -42.13 11.70 -40.67
C PRO A 738 -42.28 10.43 -39.78
N TRP A 739 -43.20 10.51 -38.80
CA TRP A 739 -43.64 9.40 -37.93
C TRP A 739 -44.58 8.41 -38.64
N ARG A 740 -44.60 7.11 -38.24
CA ARG A 740 -45.76 6.45 -37.55
C ARG A 740 -45.66 4.93 -37.30
N SER A 741 -45.93 4.55 -36.03
CA SER A 741 -46.76 3.43 -35.53
C SER A 741 -46.60 1.93 -35.93
N ILE A 742 -46.35 1.12 -34.89
CA ILE A 742 -47.07 -0.12 -34.49
C ILE A 742 -46.93 -1.40 -35.36
N SER A 743 -46.35 -2.46 -34.78
CA SER A 743 -47.07 -3.72 -34.50
C SER A 743 -46.28 -4.63 -33.54
N VAL A 744 -47.01 -5.43 -32.75
CA VAL A 744 -46.48 -6.44 -31.80
C VAL A 744 -47.03 -7.80 -32.21
N SER A 745 -46.23 -8.87 -32.11
CA SER A 745 -46.77 -10.24 -32.06
C SER A 745 -46.04 -11.06 -31.00
N MET A 746 -46.74 -11.42 -29.92
CA MET A 746 -46.36 -12.46 -28.96
C MET A 746 -47.42 -13.58 -28.99
N ASN A 747 -46.96 -14.82 -29.14
CA ASN A 747 -47.67 -16.03 -28.75
C ASN A 747 -46.82 -16.69 -27.64
N GLY A 748 -47.32 -17.17 -26.49
CA GLY A 748 -48.64 -16.98 -25.90
C GLY A 748 -48.87 -17.94 -24.70
N TRP A 749 -49.53 -17.43 -23.64
CA TRP A 749 -50.24 -18.17 -22.56
C TRP A 749 -49.37 -19.08 -21.62
N GLN A 750 -49.67 -19.29 -20.31
CA GLN A 750 -50.93 -19.17 -19.55
C GLN A 750 -50.71 -19.09 -18.00
N GLY A 751 -51.61 -18.45 -17.23
CA GLY A 751 -51.74 -18.55 -15.74
C GLY A 751 -51.47 -17.24 -14.94
N ILE A 752 -52.41 -16.30 -14.77
CA ILE A 752 -53.49 -16.22 -13.73
C ILE A 752 -52.91 -16.05 -12.30
N ALA A 753 -52.76 -14.81 -11.76
CA ALA A 753 -53.74 -13.96 -11.03
C ALA A 753 -53.91 -14.37 -9.53
N ASP A 754 -54.02 -13.53 -8.50
CA ASP A 754 -54.30 -12.08 -8.28
C ASP A 754 -53.57 -11.61 -6.96
N TRP A 755 -53.55 -10.36 -6.42
CA TRP A 755 -54.20 -9.06 -6.72
C TRP A 755 -53.33 -7.85 -6.25
N CYS A 756 -53.92 -6.65 -6.03
CA CYS A 756 -53.25 -5.39 -5.66
C CYS A 756 -53.67 -4.76 -4.31
N PHE A 757 -52.86 -3.80 -3.82
CA PHE A 757 -53.17 -2.37 -3.44
C PHE A 757 -52.15 -1.86 -2.37
N ALA A 758 -51.74 -0.59 -2.26
CA ALA A 758 -52.14 0.69 -2.89
C ALA A 758 -50.96 1.70 -2.99
N PHE A 759 -51.18 2.78 -3.78
CA PHE A 759 -50.31 3.97 -3.92
C PHE A 759 -50.47 4.99 -2.77
N SER A 760 -49.46 5.83 -2.51
CA SER A 760 -49.49 7.30 -2.82
C SER A 760 -48.40 8.16 -2.14
N SER A 761 -48.06 9.28 -2.78
CA SER A 761 -47.13 10.37 -2.41
C SER A 761 -47.46 11.56 -3.33
N PRO A 762 -47.51 12.86 -2.91
CA PRO A 762 -46.29 13.72 -2.98
C PRO A 762 -46.22 15.06 -2.15
N ARG A 763 -44.97 15.52 -1.88
CA ARG A 763 -44.49 16.96 -1.74
C ARG A 763 -45.01 17.80 -0.52
N MET A 764 -44.34 18.84 0.02
CA MET A 764 -43.12 19.64 -0.33
C MET A 764 -42.54 20.42 0.91
N VAL A 765 -41.26 20.88 0.87
CA VAL A 765 -40.61 22.06 1.57
C VAL A 765 -40.72 22.15 3.12
N GLN A 766 -39.69 21.92 3.95
CA GLN A 766 -38.43 22.66 4.22
C GLN A 766 -38.56 23.93 5.12
N ILE A 767 -37.97 23.87 6.33
CA ILE A 767 -37.32 24.99 7.08
C ILE A 767 -36.27 24.37 8.04
N CYS A 768 -35.11 25.00 8.17
CA CYS A 768 -34.10 24.69 9.18
C CYS A 768 -34.09 25.77 10.28
N ILE A 769 -33.96 25.39 11.55
CA ILE A 769 -33.34 26.24 12.59
C ILE A 769 -32.40 25.39 13.45
N THR A 770 -31.28 26.00 13.83
CA THR A 770 -30.09 25.41 14.45
C THR A 770 -30.09 25.52 15.98
N THR A 771 -29.13 24.83 16.65
CA THR A 771 -28.62 25.10 18.02
C THR A 771 -29.58 24.79 19.21
N ALA A 772 -29.15 24.34 20.40
CA ALA A 772 -27.80 24.06 20.93
C ALA A 772 -27.78 23.06 22.14
N LEU A 773 -26.59 22.54 22.43
CA LEU A 773 -25.97 22.32 23.77
C LEU A 773 -26.57 21.37 24.85
N ASN A 774 -25.80 20.30 25.10
CA ASN A 774 -25.22 19.86 26.39
C ASN A 774 -26.00 19.09 27.49
N LEU A 775 -25.23 18.15 28.07
CA LEU A 775 -25.18 17.73 29.49
C LEU A 775 -26.41 17.06 30.14
N LYS A 776 -26.28 15.76 30.47
CA LYS A 776 -26.01 15.29 31.86
C LYS A 776 -25.95 13.76 32.01
N GLU A 777 -24.98 13.27 32.79
CA GLU A 777 -25.12 12.05 33.58
C GLU A 777 -25.91 12.33 34.88
N LEU A 778 -26.34 11.25 35.56
CA LEU A 778 -26.62 11.17 37.02
C LEU A 778 -27.77 12.07 37.54
N LEU A 779 -28.90 11.52 38.02
CA LEU A 779 -28.98 10.83 39.33
C LEU A 779 -30.40 10.24 39.64
N LEU A 780 -30.43 9.34 40.64
CA LEU A 780 -31.53 8.99 41.58
C LEU A 780 -32.60 7.92 41.24
N PHE A 781 -32.28 6.68 41.65
CA PHE A 781 -33.00 5.84 42.64
C PHE A 781 -34.38 6.29 43.18
N LEU A 782 -35.30 5.32 43.34
CA LEU A 782 -35.78 4.77 44.66
C LEU A 782 -36.66 3.50 44.43
N PRO A 783 -37.06 2.69 45.45
CA PRO A 783 -36.77 1.25 45.42
C PRO A 783 -37.99 0.33 45.54
N LEU A 784 -37.76 -1.00 45.43
CA LEU A 784 -38.44 -2.02 46.24
C LEU A 784 -37.57 -3.28 46.34
N ALA A 785 -37.73 -4.06 47.43
CA ALA A 785 -36.77 -5.06 47.89
C ALA A 785 -37.24 -6.51 47.73
N ALA A 786 -36.35 -7.45 48.09
CA ALA A 786 -36.48 -8.92 48.08
C ALA A 786 -36.49 -9.56 46.68
N ASN A 787 -35.53 -10.42 46.32
CA ASN A 787 -35.12 -11.58 47.14
C ASN A 787 -33.62 -11.93 47.01
N GLU A 788 -33.10 -12.67 47.99
CA GLU A 788 -31.67 -12.92 48.20
C GLU A 788 -31.33 -14.43 48.04
N THR A 789 -30.05 -14.72 47.77
CA THR A 789 -29.39 -16.04 47.99
C THR A 789 -29.61 -17.19 47.00
N LEU A 790 -28.57 -17.47 46.18
CA LEU A 790 -27.91 -18.77 45.95
C LEU A 790 -26.83 -18.59 44.84
N ARG A 791 -25.65 -18.04 45.16
CA ARG A 791 -24.44 -18.67 45.73
C ARG A 791 -23.55 -19.44 44.74
N ARG A 792 -22.36 -18.84 44.55
CA ARG A 792 -21.05 -19.40 44.15
C ARG A 792 -20.85 -19.81 42.70
#